data_AF-A0A399XSA3-F1
#
_entry.id   AF-A0A399XSA3-F1
#
_cell.length_a   1.000
_cell.length_b   1.000
_cell.length_c   1.000
_cell.angle_alpha   90.00
_cell.angle_beta   90.00
_cell.angle_gamma   90.00
#
_symmetry.space_group_name_H-M   'P 1'
#
loop_
_entity.id
_entity.type
_entity.pdbx_description
1 polymer ?
#
loop_
_entity_poly.entity_id
_entity_poly.type
_entity_poly.pdbx_seq_one_letter_code
_entity_poly.pdbx_strand_id
1 'polypeptide(L)'
;MTTDTLAPPEVTEPAETTAEERSRASHRISYEPALDGIRGASVLAIMLYHADISWMSGAIFSVDAFFVLSGFLITSLLVAEWRGSGTIHLKTFWVRRARRLLPALLLLLLGIIVYAVVFAQPTDLGQLRRDGIATLVYGTNWEQVISGVSYFDQFAEPSPLRHAWTLAIEEQYYLLWPLVVTAFFFVVTRRIRSRGRHSIELDHDTVVRRTQNRIAAACGLGALASAAWMAWLYNHGAEITRLYFGTDTRVQSILVGAGLGAFMSGRPPLKKGLARTALIILGLLAIAATLWLWVVAQSDDYNYQGGFLVAAVLCGLMIAAAMQGGRNGVKSLLGVRPLVYVGLISYGVYLWHWPIYQVITTERTGLGQPWLMIVRLVVAFALAMLSFYLIEQPVRRGALKPRVALALVPLTLVVVAVGLITSTGDAELTQEERYVASQERGDEPPEIPQVLTADVEAPAPEAAPASLPAQTKVLLVGDSVGWSLGENWYGDPTNPGAGQGNEIRLWNRSKWFCEMAGGSRLELGEVLPPNHTCDGWQDTWREAVGNIDPDVSVMLTGYWELFDRQIDGRWVNFGTPTYDEMMQGLLQDSVDVLSSGDTPVVFLTMAPPWRQDADESAREWTPEQVDKTVHFNSLLRQVAEANPGKVTLIDLGAFVCPGVECQAEVKGVVLRPDWLHYDSPTGAKVVADWLTPQLRQVHLDHLSTVALAEQGGDGNSRPPEYTKALLVGDSVAWSLGYGYYGDPEKPDPETGEEGGLPDADDLVRVWNRGVLFCELVEGARLELGEVIEPSGACTNWRAEWADHIEQFDPDVSIAMFGAWEIFDRQIDGEWVEFASAEYDAMMTRVFEDTLEVLGEGGRPVVYLTLAPGWRQDDNESAREWTPEAINRTKHFNELLHSFANTHPEVHLIDLQAYICPDYDCPTEVEGIELRTDGVHFDPPGAEFIGKWLEPQLREIHLASLGLTESSSTEQD
;
A
#
# COMPACT_ATOMS: atom_id res chain seq x y z
N MET A 1 11.87 -46.75 38.24
CA MET A 1 10.89 -46.93 37.14
C MET A 1 11.50 -46.26 35.93
N THR A 2 11.86 -47.08 34.96
CA THR A 2 13.01 -46.91 34.07
C THR A 2 12.68 -46.13 32.80
N THR A 3 13.52 -45.14 32.53
CA THR A 3 13.75 -44.46 31.26
C THR A 3 14.31 -45.44 30.22
N ASP A 4 13.61 -45.65 29.09
CA ASP A 4 14.17 -46.34 27.92
C ASP A 4 14.49 -45.32 26.83
N THR A 5 15.76 -44.96 26.79
CA THR A 5 16.46 -44.28 25.72
C THR A 5 16.51 -45.17 24.47
N LEU A 6 15.97 -44.68 23.36
CA LEU A 6 16.12 -45.28 22.03
C LEU A 6 17.60 -45.44 21.66
N ALA A 7 18.09 -46.68 21.69
CA ALA A 7 19.39 -47.07 21.19
C ALA A 7 19.44 -46.97 19.64
N PRO A 8 20.60 -46.66 19.04
CA PRO A 8 20.78 -46.69 17.59
C PRO A 8 20.70 -48.13 17.06
N PRO A 9 20.23 -48.34 15.81
CA PRO A 9 20.07 -49.68 15.26
C PRO A 9 21.43 -50.38 15.13
N GLU A 10 21.43 -51.64 15.54
CA GLU A 10 22.54 -52.59 15.49
C GLU A 10 23.09 -52.74 14.06
N VAL A 11 24.40 -52.61 13.92
CA VAL A 11 25.12 -52.74 12.64
C VAL A 11 25.17 -54.23 12.29
N THR A 12 24.21 -54.71 11.51
CA THR A 12 24.36 -55.97 10.76
C THR A 12 25.37 -55.76 9.63
N GLU A 13 26.36 -56.64 9.51
CA GLU A 13 27.37 -56.63 8.45
C GLU A 13 26.74 -56.41 7.06
N PRO A 14 27.30 -55.51 6.22
CA PRO A 14 26.71 -55.22 4.93
C PRO A 14 26.92 -56.41 3.99
N ALA A 15 25.80 -56.99 3.53
CA ALA A 15 25.79 -57.86 2.37
C ALA A 15 26.55 -57.18 1.20
N GLU A 16 27.39 -57.93 0.51
CA GLU A 16 28.21 -57.44 -0.60
C GLU A 16 27.31 -56.78 -1.67
N THR A 17 27.25 -55.46 -1.63
CA THR A 17 26.58 -54.64 -2.65
C THR A 17 27.28 -54.82 -3.98
N THR A 18 26.51 -55.19 -4.99
CA THR A 18 26.99 -55.44 -6.35
C THR A 18 27.65 -54.18 -6.95
N ALA A 19 28.59 -54.35 -7.89
CA ALA A 19 29.25 -53.21 -8.55
C ALA A 19 28.25 -52.27 -9.26
N GLU A 20 27.11 -52.79 -9.73
CA GLU A 20 26.00 -52.00 -10.28
C GLU A 20 25.26 -51.18 -9.22
N GLU A 21 25.09 -51.69 -8.00
CA GLU A 21 24.50 -50.93 -6.89
C GLU A 21 25.44 -49.85 -6.36
N ARG A 22 26.76 -50.11 -6.31
CA ARG A 22 27.77 -49.08 -6.00
C ARG A 22 27.85 -48.00 -7.08
N SER A 23 27.71 -48.38 -8.35
CA SER A 23 27.58 -47.45 -9.48
C SER A 23 26.31 -46.61 -9.39
N ARG A 24 25.15 -47.22 -9.10
CA ARG A 24 23.89 -46.48 -8.88
C ARG A 24 23.92 -45.58 -7.64
N ALA A 25 24.65 -45.94 -6.60
CA ALA A 25 24.83 -45.14 -5.40
C ALA A 25 25.75 -43.91 -5.62
N SER A 26 26.75 -44.01 -6.50
CA SER A 26 27.67 -42.90 -6.82
C SER A 26 27.04 -41.78 -7.67
N HIS A 27 25.83 -41.99 -8.18
CA HIS A 27 25.09 -41.06 -9.05
C HIS A 27 23.98 -40.28 -8.33
N ARG A 28 23.86 -40.37 -7.00
CA ARG A 28 22.89 -39.60 -6.21
C ARG A 28 23.52 -38.32 -5.69
N ILE A 29 22.80 -37.20 -5.80
CA ILE A 29 23.17 -35.95 -5.10
C ILE A 29 23.04 -36.24 -3.60
N SER A 30 24.15 -36.12 -2.86
CA SER A 30 24.14 -36.24 -1.40
C SER A 30 23.25 -35.17 -0.78
N TYR A 31 22.42 -35.58 0.19
CA TYR A 31 21.62 -34.65 0.97
C TYR A 31 22.52 -33.63 1.69
N GLU A 32 22.21 -32.34 1.57
CA GLU A 32 22.93 -31.25 2.22
C GLU A 32 21.96 -30.42 3.07
N PRO A 33 22.04 -30.48 4.41
CA PRO A 33 21.14 -29.77 5.32
C PRO A 33 21.14 -28.25 5.10
N ALA A 34 22.29 -27.66 4.75
CA ALA A 34 22.41 -26.22 4.56
C ALA A 34 21.48 -25.67 3.47
N LEU A 35 21.11 -26.47 2.47
CA LEU A 35 20.15 -26.06 1.43
C LEU A 35 18.72 -25.93 1.98
N ASP A 36 18.34 -26.79 2.93
CA ASP A 36 17.07 -26.63 3.66
C ASP A 36 17.18 -25.44 4.61
N GLY A 37 18.34 -25.19 5.20
CA GLY A 37 18.62 -23.97 5.96
C GLY A 37 18.32 -22.67 5.20
N ILE A 38 18.76 -22.58 3.94
CA ILE A 38 18.45 -21.43 3.07
C ILE A 38 16.94 -21.27 2.92
N ARG A 39 16.19 -22.35 2.64
CA ARG A 39 14.72 -22.32 2.57
C ARG A 39 14.09 -21.85 3.87
N GLY A 40 14.60 -22.36 4.99
CA GLY A 40 14.11 -22.04 6.32
C GLY A 40 14.26 -20.55 6.63
N ALA A 41 15.41 -19.96 6.30
CA ALA A 41 15.64 -18.53 6.47
C ALA A 41 14.71 -17.70 5.57
N SER A 42 14.57 -18.09 4.31
CA SER A 42 13.74 -17.37 3.34
C SER A 42 12.25 -17.42 3.67
N VAL A 43 11.71 -18.55 4.13
CA VAL A 43 10.29 -18.61 4.52
C VAL A 43 10.01 -17.78 5.77
N LEU A 44 10.94 -17.73 6.72
CA LEU A 44 10.80 -16.88 7.90
C LEU A 44 10.82 -15.40 7.49
N ALA A 45 11.77 -15.01 6.63
CA ALA A 45 11.87 -13.63 6.16
C ALA A 45 10.59 -13.15 5.45
N ILE A 46 10.01 -13.95 4.54
CA ILE A 46 8.78 -13.55 3.85
C ILE A 46 7.56 -13.50 4.79
N MET A 47 7.50 -14.36 5.82
CA MET A 47 6.41 -14.32 6.81
C MET A 47 6.49 -13.08 7.71
N LEU A 48 7.70 -12.63 8.03
CA LEU A 48 7.93 -11.40 8.77
C LEU A 48 7.62 -10.17 7.90
N TYR A 49 7.98 -10.22 6.62
CA TYR A 49 7.61 -9.20 5.63
C TYR A 49 6.08 -9.04 5.54
N HIS A 50 5.35 -10.13 5.34
CA HIS A 50 3.89 -10.12 5.29
C HIS A 50 3.20 -9.80 6.64
N ALA A 51 3.96 -9.71 7.74
CA ALA A 51 3.44 -9.32 9.05
C ALA A 51 3.64 -7.83 9.33
N ASP A 52 3.95 -7.04 8.29
CA ASP A 52 4.16 -5.58 8.34
C ASP A 52 5.24 -5.13 9.33
N ILE A 53 6.32 -5.91 9.43
CA ILE A 53 7.47 -5.55 10.27
C ILE A 53 8.36 -4.53 9.55
N SER A 54 8.32 -3.29 10.03
CA SER A 54 8.97 -2.12 9.43
C SER A 54 10.48 -2.26 9.17
N TRP A 55 11.22 -2.99 10.03
CA TRP A 55 12.69 -3.15 9.87
C TRP A 55 13.12 -4.24 8.87
N MET A 56 12.18 -4.94 8.21
CA MET A 56 12.46 -5.97 7.19
C MET A 56 11.77 -5.71 5.84
N SER A 57 11.68 -4.46 5.42
CA SER A 57 11.02 -4.07 4.16
C SER A 57 11.63 -4.73 2.90
N GLY A 58 12.92 -5.04 2.91
CA GLY A 58 13.62 -5.70 1.80
C GLY A 58 13.45 -7.22 1.71
N ALA A 59 12.69 -7.83 2.63
CA ALA A 59 12.49 -9.28 2.65
C ALA A 59 11.65 -9.80 1.48
N ILE A 60 11.13 -8.93 0.60
CA ILE A 60 10.57 -9.30 -0.71
C ILE A 60 11.55 -10.14 -1.57
N PHE A 61 12.86 -9.88 -1.45
CA PHE A 61 13.92 -10.63 -2.13
C PHE A 61 14.12 -12.06 -1.60
N SER A 62 13.52 -12.40 -0.46
CA SER A 62 13.64 -13.73 0.12
C SER A 62 13.03 -14.82 -0.77
N VAL A 63 12.03 -14.46 -1.60
CA VAL A 63 11.36 -15.34 -2.55
C VAL A 63 12.34 -15.87 -3.61
N ASP A 64 13.30 -15.05 -4.05
CA ASP A 64 14.29 -15.42 -5.08
C ASP A 64 15.14 -16.62 -4.65
N ALA A 65 15.35 -16.83 -3.36
CA ALA A 65 16.07 -18.01 -2.87
C ALA A 65 15.34 -19.32 -3.20
N PHE A 66 14.01 -19.34 -3.19
CA PHE A 66 13.23 -20.51 -3.61
C PHE A 66 13.45 -20.79 -5.09
N PHE A 67 13.33 -19.77 -5.94
CA PHE A 67 13.59 -19.87 -7.38
C PHE A 67 15.00 -20.40 -7.70
N VAL A 68 16.03 -19.85 -7.06
CA VAL A 68 17.42 -20.29 -7.27
C VAL A 68 17.62 -21.73 -6.80
N LEU A 69 17.10 -22.11 -5.61
CA LEU A 69 17.20 -23.48 -5.11
C LEU A 69 16.46 -24.48 -6.00
N SER A 70 15.29 -24.11 -6.51
CA SER A 70 14.48 -24.90 -7.42
C SER A 70 15.20 -25.12 -8.75
N GLY A 71 15.76 -24.06 -9.33
CA GLY A 71 16.62 -24.14 -10.50
C GLY A 71 17.82 -25.08 -10.29
N PHE A 72 18.53 -24.91 -9.17
CA PHE A 72 19.72 -25.70 -8.82
C PHE A 72 19.40 -27.18 -8.65
N LEU A 73 18.41 -27.52 -7.83
CA LEU A 73 18.10 -28.90 -7.46
C LEU A 73 17.52 -29.69 -8.63
N ILE A 74 16.56 -29.10 -9.36
CA ILE A 74 15.93 -29.79 -10.49
C ILE A 74 16.95 -30.03 -11.59
N THR A 75 17.74 -29.02 -11.96
CA THR A 75 18.77 -29.19 -12.99
C THR A 75 19.82 -30.19 -12.58
N SER A 76 20.27 -30.15 -11.31
CA SER A 76 21.26 -31.11 -10.82
C SER A 76 20.75 -32.55 -10.89
N LEU A 77 19.48 -32.79 -10.54
CA LEU A 77 18.83 -34.10 -10.58
C LEU A 77 18.73 -34.64 -12.02
N LEU A 78 18.27 -33.80 -12.96
CA LEU A 78 18.15 -34.20 -14.37
C LEU A 78 19.50 -34.54 -15.00
N VAL A 79 20.53 -33.75 -14.68
CA VAL A 79 21.90 -33.99 -15.15
C VAL A 79 22.48 -35.26 -14.51
N ALA A 80 22.23 -35.50 -13.22
CA ALA A 80 22.68 -36.71 -12.55
C ALA A 80 22.01 -37.97 -13.11
N GLU A 81 20.72 -37.91 -13.42
CA GLU A 81 19.99 -39.00 -14.08
C GLU A 81 20.55 -39.29 -15.47
N TRP A 82 20.74 -38.26 -16.29
CA TRP A 82 21.35 -38.42 -17.62
C TRP A 82 22.77 -39.00 -17.54
N ARG A 83 23.58 -38.59 -16.57
CA ARG A 83 24.94 -39.14 -16.36
C ARG A 83 24.93 -40.63 -16.05
N GLY A 84 23.93 -41.10 -15.28
CA GLY A 84 23.84 -42.49 -14.87
C GLY A 84 23.19 -43.42 -15.89
N SER A 85 22.18 -42.95 -16.62
CA SER A 85 21.37 -43.80 -17.50
C SER A 85 21.40 -43.40 -18.98
N GLY A 86 22.00 -42.25 -19.32
CA GLY A 86 21.95 -41.66 -20.66
C GLY A 86 20.56 -41.21 -21.12
N THR A 87 19.56 -41.22 -20.23
CA THR A 87 18.16 -40.84 -20.52
C THR A 87 17.55 -40.10 -19.32
N ILE A 88 16.47 -39.36 -19.53
CA ILE A 88 15.69 -38.72 -18.46
C ILE A 88 14.28 -39.30 -18.49
N HIS A 89 13.82 -39.89 -17.38
CA HIS A 89 12.48 -40.47 -17.27
C HIS A 89 11.45 -39.40 -16.86
N LEU A 90 11.01 -38.59 -17.83
CA LEU A 90 10.09 -37.45 -17.64
C LEU A 90 8.83 -37.80 -16.83
N LYS A 91 8.15 -38.91 -17.16
CA LYS A 91 6.96 -39.36 -16.42
C LYS A 91 7.26 -39.61 -14.94
N THR A 92 8.37 -40.27 -14.65
CA THR A 92 8.80 -40.56 -13.27
C THR A 92 9.15 -39.28 -12.53
N PHE A 93 9.76 -38.32 -13.20
CA PHE A 93 10.07 -37.00 -12.66
C PHE A 93 8.80 -36.25 -12.25
N TRP A 94 7.84 -36.08 -13.16
CA TRP A 94 6.59 -35.36 -12.87
C TRP A 94 5.74 -36.06 -11.82
N VAL A 95 5.65 -37.39 -11.84
CA VAL A 95 4.93 -38.14 -10.79
C VAL A 95 5.55 -37.94 -9.40
N ARG A 96 6.88 -37.87 -9.30
CA ARG A 96 7.55 -37.59 -8.02
C ARG A 96 7.28 -36.17 -7.53
N ARG A 97 7.22 -35.20 -8.46
CA ARG A 97 6.88 -33.79 -8.13
C ARG A 97 5.42 -33.64 -7.72
N ALA A 98 4.50 -34.23 -8.47
CA ALA A 98 3.08 -34.26 -8.14
C ALA A 98 2.83 -34.84 -6.74
N ARG A 99 3.47 -35.95 -6.36
CA ARG A 99 3.37 -36.53 -5.00
C ARG A 99 3.98 -35.65 -3.90
N ARG A 100 4.82 -34.69 -4.27
CA ARG A 100 5.48 -33.79 -3.34
C ARG A 100 4.64 -32.53 -3.09
N LEU A 101 4.03 -31.97 -4.13
CA LEU A 101 3.44 -30.62 -4.12
C LEU A 101 1.89 -30.68 -4.03
N LEU A 102 1.23 -31.43 -4.93
CA LEU A 102 -0.24 -31.47 -5.00
C LEU A 102 -0.96 -31.79 -3.68
N PRO A 103 -0.51 -32.72 -2.82
CA PRO A 103 -1.28 -33.06 -1.63
C PRO A 103 -1.52 -31.88 -0.68
N ALA A 104 -0.51 -31.04 -0.44
CA ALA A 104 -0.66 -29.88 0.44
C ALA A 104 -1.42 -28.74 -0.27
N LEU A 105 -1.20 -28.55 -1.58
CA LEU A 105 -1.95 -27.56 -2.36
C LEU A 105 -3.46 -27.88 -2.38
N LEU A 106 -3.83 -29.14 -2.61
CA LEU A 106 -5.23 -29.56 -2.61
C LEU A 106 -5.85 -29.41 -1.21
N LEU A 107 -5.08 -29.69 -0.16
CA LEU A 107 -5.55 -29.45 1.21
C LEU A 107 -5.77 -27.96 1.49
N LEU A 108 -4.86 -27.10 1.02
CA LEU A 108 -5.03 -25.65 1.09
C LEU A 108 -6.31 -25.23 0.36
N LEU A 109 -6.51 -25.66 -0.88
CA LEU A 109 -7.69 -25.29 -1.66
C LEU A 109 -9.00 -25.79 -1.04
N LEU A 110 -9.01 -26.96 -0.38
CA LEU A 110 -10.15 -27.38 0.44
C LEU A 110 -10.37 -26.44 1.63
N GLY A 111 -9.30 -25.97 2.27
CA GLY A 111 -9.36 -24.92 3.29
C GLY A 111 -9.89 -23.59 2.74
N ILE A 112 -9.54 -23.24 1.51
CA ILE A 112 -10.06 -22.03 0.83
C ILE A 112 -11.55 -22.17 0.50
N ILE A 113 -12.03 -23.36 0.16
CA ILE A 113 -13.48 -23.59 0.01
C ILE A 113 -14.20 -23.37 1.35
N VAL A 114 -13.60 -23.81 2.46
CA VAL A 114 -14.16 -23.51 3.81
C VAL A 114 -14.08 -22.01 4.09
N TYR A 115 -12.99 -21.35 3.72
CA TYR A 115 -12.86 -19.90 3.84
C TYR A 115 -13.94 -19.15 3.06
N ALA A 116 -14.19 -19.57 1.81
CA ALA A 116 -15.22 -19.00 0.95
C ALA A 116 -16.60 -19.02 1.61
N VAL A 117 -16.94 -20.13 2.28
CA VAL A 117 -18.25 -20.31 2.90
C VAL A 117 -18.37 -19.59 4.25
N VAL A 118 -17.27 -19.45 5.00
CA VAL A 118 -17.30 -18.99 6.40
C VAL A 118 -16.89 -17.52 6.55
N PHE A 119 -15.97 -17.04 5.72
CA PHE A 119 -15.29 -15.74 5.93
C PHE A 119 -15.32 -14.81 4.71
N ALA A 120 -15.49 -15.31 3.49
CA ALA A 120 -15.48 -14.47 2.29
C ALA A 120 -16.81 -13.73 2.12
N GLN A 121 -16.75 -12.48 1.64
CA GLN A 121 -17.95 -11.76 1.25
C GLN A 121 -18.46 -12.29 -0.10
N PRO A 122 -19.77 -12.23 -0.38
CA PRO A 122 -20.34 -12.65 -1.67
C PRO A 122 -19.66 -12.00 -2.88
N THR A 123 -19.29 -10.73 -2.75
CA THR A 123 -18.55 -9.93 -3.76
C THR A 123 -17.20 -10.55 -4.13
N ASP A 124 -16.55 -11.24 -3.19
CA ASP A 124 -15.19 -11.76 -3.37
C ASP A 124 -15.21 -13.18 -3.95
N LEU A 125 -16.35 -13.87 -3.95
CA LEU A 125 -16.47 -15.27 -4.35
C LEU A 125 -16.11 -15.47 -5.82
N GLY A 126 -16.44 -14.51 -6.68
CA GLY A 126 -16.07 -14.52 -8.11
C GLY A 126 -14.56 -14.46 -8.31
N GLN A 127 -13.88 -13.54 -7.62
CA GLN A 127 -12.41 -13.43 -7.64
C GLN A 127 -11.76 -14.67 -7.01
N LEU A 128 -12.27 -15.13 -5.88
CA LEU A 128 -11.78 -16.33 -5.19
C LEU A 128 -11.92 -17.59 -6.05
N ARG A 129 -12.99 -17.70 -6.85
CA ARG A 129 -13.17 -18.76 -7.86
C ARG A 129 -12.08 -18.67 -8.92
N ARG A 130 -11.86 -17.49 -9.51
CA ARG A 130 -10.82 -17.27 -10.54
C ARG A 130 -9.43 -17.60 -9.99
N ASP A 131 -9.10 -17.11 -8.81
CA ASP A 131 -7.82 -17.35 -8.13
C ASP A 131 -7.65 -18.82 -7.74
N GLY A 132 -8.71 -19.47 -7.26
CA GLY A 132 -8.73 -20.89 -6.94
C GLY A 132 -8.45 -21.76 -8.16
N ILE A 133 -9.11 -21.48 -9.28
CA ILE A 133 -8.90 -22.17 -10.55
C ILE A 133 -7.49 -21.88 -11.09
N ALA A 134 -7.08 -20.61 -11.08
CA ALA A 134 -5.74 -20.19 -11.50
C ALA A 134 -4.66 -20.87 -10.65
N THR A 135 -4.88 -21.06 -9.35
CA THR A 135 -3.97 -21.77 -8.45
C THR A 135 -3.89 -23.25 -8.83
N LEU A 136 -5.05 -23.88 -9.11
CA LEU A 136 -5.13 -25.29 -9.49
C LEU A 136 -4.41 -25.59 -10.80
N VAL A 137 -4.41 -24.65 -11.76
CA VAL A 137 -3.70 -24.78 -13.04
C VAL A 137 -2.30 -24.16 -13.03
N TYR A 138 -1.84 -23.63 -11.90
CA TYR A 138 -0.55 -22.92 -11.76
C TYR A 138 -0.40 -21.72 -12.73
N GLY A 139 -1.47 -20.93 -12.84
CA GLY A 139 -1.57 -19.73 -13.66
C GLY A 139 -1.84 -18.43 -12.88
N THR A 140 -1.81 -18.44 -11.54
CA THR A 140 -2.09 -17.25 -10.71
C THR A 140 -1.22 -16.04 -11.03
N ASN A 141 0.04 -16.25 -11.40
CA ASN A 141 0.92 -15.13 -11.74
C ASN A 141 0.49 -14.40 -13.02
N TRP A 142 -0.15 -15.09 -13.98
CA TRP A 142 -0.67 -14.47 -15.19
C TRP A 142 -2.10 -13.99 -15.01
N GLU A 143 -2.91 -14.68 -14.19
CA GLU A 143 -4.22 -14.18 -13.77
C GLU A 143 -4.07 -12.78 -13.14
N GLN A 144 -3.11 -12.59 -12.22
CA GLN A 144 -2.85 -11.28 -11.59
C GLN A 144 -2.39 -10.21 -12.59
N VAL A 145 -1.71 -10.60 -13.67
CA VAL A 145 -1.29 -9.67 -14.73
C VAL A 145 -2.45 -9.32 -15.67
N ILE A 146 -3.37 -10.26 -15.90
CA ILE A 146 -4.49 -10.11 -16.83
C ILE A 146 -5.67 -9.41 -16.14
N SER A 147 -5.89 -9.67 -14.85
CA SER A 147 -6.97 -9.07 -14.07
C SER A 147 -6.80 -7.57 -13.87
N GLY A 148 -5.61 -7.03 -14.11
CA GLY A 148 -5.34 -5.58 -14.08
C GLY A 148 -5.32 -4.97 -12.67
N VAL A 149 -5.37 -5.79 -11.62
CA VAL A 149 -5.28 -5.31 -10.23
C VAL A 149 -3.92 -4.63 -10.03
N SER A 150 -3.93 -3.34 -9.67
CA SER A 150 -2.70 -2.56 -9.52
C SER A 150 -1.81 -3.15 -8.44
N TYR A 151 -0.49 -2.98 -8.58
CA TYR A 151 0.46 -3.41 -7.55
C TYR A 151 0.15 -2.76 -6.19
N PHE A 152 -0.43 -1.56 -6.21
CA PHE A 152 -0.80 -0.78 -5.03
C PHE A 152 -2.16 -1.17 -4.44
N ASP A 153 -3.06 -1.76 -5.23
CA ASP A 153 -4.31 -2.38 -4.72
C ASP A 153 -4.02 -3.63 -3.89
N GLN A 154 -2.74 -4.01 -3.79
CA GLN A 154 -2.34 -5.11 -2.94
C GLN A 154 -2.47 -4.83 -1.44
N PHE A 155 -2.60 -3.56 -1.05
CA PHE A 155 -2.69 -3.12 0.34
C PHE A 155 -4.13 -2.92 0.84
N ALA A 156 -5.13 -2.93 -0.07
CA ALA A 156 -6.52 -2.60 0.28
C ALA A 156 -7.34 -3.81 0.74
N GLU A 157 -7.20 -5.00 0.13
CA GLU A 157 -7.71 -6.29 0.67
C GLU A 157 -7.27 -7.47 -0.24
N PRO A 158 -6.26 -8.26 0.14
CA PRO A 158 -5.73 -9.32 -0.73
C PRO A 158 -6.58 -10.59 -0.78
N SER A 159 -6.73 -11.15 -1.98
CA SER A 159 -7.12 -12.55 -2.14
C SER A 159 -6.25 -13.49 -1.25
N PRO A 160 -6.85 -14.46 -0.55
CA PRO A 160 -6.14 -15.40 0.33
C PRO A 160 -5.25 -16.39 -0.46
N LEU A 161 -5.29 -16.34 -1.79
CA LEU A 161 -4.45 -17.14 -2.69
C LEU A 161 -3.37 -16.32 -3.41
N ARG A 162 -3.24 -15.01 -3.12
CA ARG A 162 -2.33 -14.12 -3.85
C ARG A 162 -0.89 -14.63 -3.89
N HIS A 163 -0.35 -15.09 -2.77
CA HIS A 163 1.02 -15.63 -2.65
C HIS A 163 1.30 -16.85 -3.56
N ALA A 164 0.27 -17.52 -4.10
CA ALA A 164 0.44 -18.69 -4.96
C ALA A 164 1.10 -18.36 -6.32
N TRP A 165 1.24 -17.08 -6.68
CA TRP A 165 1.93 -16.65 -7.91
C TRP A 165 3.36 -17.21 -8.02
N THR A 166 4.09 -17.30 -6.90
CA THR A 166 5.47 -17.83 -6.91
C THR A 166 5.48 -19.32 -7.27
N LEU A 167 4.49 -20.07 -6.76
CA LEU A 167 4.32 -21.50 -7.03
C LEU A 167 3.98 -21.73 -8.49
N ALA A 168 3.16 -20.85 -9.08
CA ALA A 168 2.83 -20.91 -10.50
C ALA A 168 4.08 -20.85 -11.38
N ILE A 169 4.98 -19.87 -11.13
CA ILE A 169 6.25 -19.74 -11.86
C ILE A 169 7.14 -20.98 -11.68
N GLU A 170 7.26 -21.50 -10.46
CA GLU A 170 8.06 -22.70 -10.20
C GLU A 170 7.53 -23.93 -10.96
N GLU A 171 6.21 -24.11 -11.01
CA GLU A 171 5.59 -25.29 -11.62
C GLU A 171 5.62 -25.21 -13.16
N GLN A 172 5.49 -24.02 -13.74
CA GLN A 172 5.79 -23.78 -15.15
C GLN A 172 7.23 -24.21 -15.48
N TYR A 173 8.20 -23.88 -14.62
CA TYR A 173 9.57 -24.35 -14.76
C TYR A 173 9.69 -25.87 -14.60
N TYR A 174 9.03 -26.49 -13.62
CA TYR A 174 9.06 -27.95 -13.43
C TYR A 174 8.43 -28.72 -14.58
N LEU A 175 7.45 -28.13 -15.26
CA LEU A 175 6.82 -28.70 -16.44
C LEU A 175 7.77 -28.63 -17.66
N LEU A 176 8.30 -27.44 -17.96
CA LEU A 176 9.03 -27.16 -19.20
C LEU A 176 10.52 -27.55 -19.15
N TRP A 177 11.20 -27.32 -18.03
CA TRP A 177 12.66 -27.46 -17.96
C TRP A 177 13.20 -28.87 -18.21
N PRO A 178 12.58 -29.96 -17.72
CA PRO A 178 13.00 -31.32 -18.05
C PRO A 178 13.03 -31.58 -19.57
N LEU A 179 12.08 -31.00 -20.32
CA LEU A 179 12.02 -31.10 -21.77
C LEU A 179 13.20 -30.35 -22.41
N VAL A 180 13.47 -29.13 -21.94
CA VAL A 180 14.59 -28.30 -22.40
C VAL A 180 15.93 -29.02 -22.19
N VAL A 181 16.20 -29.51 -20.97
CA VAL A 181 17.45 -30.22 -20.65
C VAL A 181 17.59 -31.49 -21.49
N THR A 182 16.51 -32.26 -21.64
CA THR A 182 16.50 -33.46 -22.50
C THR A 182 16.83 -33.10 -23.95
N ALA A 183 16.25 -32.02 -24.49
CA ALA A 183 16.54 -31.53 -25.83
C ALA A 183 18.01 -31.11 -25.99
N PHE A 184 18.60 -30.40 -25.01
CA PHE A 184 20.03 -30.05 -25.03
C PHE A 184 20.91 -31.30 -25.12
N PHE A 185 20.68 -32.30 -24.26
CA PHE A 185 21.44 -33.54 -24.30
C PHE A 185 21.24 -34.32 -25.61
N PHE A 186 20.02 -34.37 -26.15
CA PHE A 186 19.74 -35.02 -27.42
C PHE A 186 20.42 -34.32 -28.62
N VAL A 187 20.32 -32.99 -28.71
CA VAL A 187 20.90 -32.20 -29.81
C VAL A 187 22.43 -32.26 -29.80
N VAL A 188 23.06 -32.14 -28.63
CA VAL A 188 24.52 -32.18 -28.52
C VAL A 188 25.06 -33.58 -28.84
N THR A 189 24.42 -34.64 -28.32
CA THR A 189 24.82 -36.03 -28.64
C THR A 189 24.63 -36.33 -30.13
N ARG A 190 23.53 -35.87 -30.76
CA ARG A 190 23.29 -36.06 -32.19
C ARG A 190 24.27 -35.30 -33.08
N ARG A 191 24.59 -34.04 -32.77
CA ARG A 191 25.56 -33.22 -33.54
C ARG A 191 26.99 -33.75 -33.44
N ILE A 192 27.36 -34.34 -32.31
CA ILE A 192 28.68 -34.98 -32.15
C ILE A 192 28.73 -36.28 -32.97
N ARG A 193 27.68 -37.10 -32.93
CA ARG A 193 27.56 -38.31 -33.77
C ARG A 193 27.56 -38.01 -35.27
N SER A 194 26.87 -36.94 -35.72
CA SER A 194 26.77 -36.61 -37.15
C SER A 194 28.04 -36.01 -37.76
N ARG A 195 28.95 -35.46 -36.95
CA ARG A 195 30.24 -34.92 -37.39
C ARG A 195 31.37 -35.96 -37.40
N GLY A 196 31.09 -37.20 -37.00
CA GLY A 196 32.05 -38.30 -36.96
C GLY A 196 32.29 -38.96 -38.32
N ARG A 197 33.06 -38.31 -39.20
CA ARG A 197 33.79 -38.97 -40.31
C ARG A 197 35.26 -39.25 -39.96
N HIS A 198 35.72 -38.88 -38.76
CA HIS A 198 37.02 -39.29 -38.22
C HIS A 198 36.95 -39.70 -36.74
N SER A 199 37.22 -40.99 -36.53
CA SER A 199 37.69 -41.75 -35.35
C SER A 199 38.33 -41.00 -34.18
N ILE A 200 37.58 -40.19 -33.43
CA ILE A 200 37.88 -39.92 -32.01
C ILE A 200 36.63 -40.30 -31.22
N GLU A 201 36.70 -41.44 -30.54
CA GLU A 201 35.69 -41.92 -29.61
C GLU A 201 35.69 -40.98 -28.38
N LEU A 202 34.88 -39.93 -28.43
CA LEU A 202 34.74 -38.99 -27.31
C LEU A 202 34.09 -39.71 -26.13
N ASP A 203 34.80 -39.72 -25.00
CA ASP A 203 34.32 -40.28 -23.75
C ASP A 203 32.96 -39.67 -23.35
N HIS A 204 32.06 -40.52 -22.83
CA HIS A 204 30.70 -40.14 -22.44
C HIS A 204 30.73 -38.95 -21.46
N ASP A 205 31.66 -38.95 -20.49
CA ASP A 205 31.78 -37.87 -19.51
C ASP A 205 32.15 -36.53 -20.18
N THR A 206 32.99 -36.56 -21.21
CA THR A 206 33.38 -35.36 -21.95
C THR A 206 32.18 -34.75 -22.70
N VAL A 207 31.35 -35.59 -23.33
CA VAL A 207 30.12 -35.13 -24.02
C VAL A 207 29.14 -34.52 -23.03
N VAL A 208 28.94 -35.17 -21.88
CA VAL A 208 28.09 -34.64 -20.82
C VAL A 208 28.62 -33.31 -20.31
N ARG A 209 29.92 -33.21 -19.96
CA ARG A 209 30.53 -31.95 -19.46
C ARG A 209 30.39 -30.79 -20.44
N ARG A 210 30.58 -31.05 -21.74
CA ARG A 210 30.38 -30.03 -22.79
C ARG A 210 28.93 -29.57 -22.86
N THR A 211 27.97 -30.50 -22.70
CA THR A 211 26.54 -30.17 -22.68
C THR A 211 26.19 -29.36 -21.43
N GLN A 212 26.67 -29.77 -20.25
CA GLN A 212 26.52 -29.04 -18.99
C GLN A 212 27.02 -27.60 -19.09
N ASN A 213 28.21 -27.37 -19.66
CA ASN A 213 28.75 -26.03 -19.86
C ASN A 213 27.87 -25.18 -20.79
N ARG A 214 27.29 -25.79 -21.84
CA ARG A 214 26.37 -25.08 -22.74
C ARG A 214 25.06 -24.73 -22.07
N ILE A 215 24.51 -25.63 -21.24
CA ILE A 215 23.31 -25.34 -20.44
C ILE A 215 23.63 -24.21 -19.46
N ALA A 216 24.75 -24.29 -18.73
CA ALA A 216 25.16 -23.24 -17.79
C ALA A 216 25.35 -21.88 -18.46
N ALA A 217 26.00 -21.83 -19.63
CA ALA A 217 26.15 -20.61 -20.41
C ALA A 217 24.80 -20.07 -20.93
N ALA A 218 23.92 -20.94 -21.42
CA ALA A 218 22.59 -20.55 -21.86
C ALA A 218 21.74 -20.00 -20.71
N CYS A 219 21.82 -20.61 -19.52
CA CYS A 219 21.19 -20.10 -18.32
C CYS A 219 21.74 -18.74 -17.90
N GLY A 220 23.07 -18.55 -17.91
CA GLY A 220 23.68 -17.26 -17.59
C GLY A 220 23.26 -16.14 -18.54
N LEU A 221 23.26 -16.42 -19.86
CA LEU A 221 22.77 -15.48 -20.87
C LEU A 221 21.27 -15.21 -20.74
N GLY A 222 20.48 -16.25 -20.46
CA GLY A 222 19.03 -16.10 -20.25
C GLY A 222 18.69 -15.30 -18.99
N ALA A 223 19.46 -15.46 -17.91
CA ALA A 223 19.28 -14.67 -16.69
C ALA A 223 19.58 -13.18 -16.94
N LEU A 224 20.68 -12.89 -17.64
CA LEU A 224 21.01 -11.51 -18.05
C LEU A 224 19.97 -10.92 -19.00
N ALA A 225 19.46 -11.72 -19.95
CA ALA A 225 18.43 -11.28 -20.88
C ALA A 225 17.10 -11.01 -20.18
N SER A 226 16.70 -11.84 -19.22
CA SER A 226 15.50 -11.66 -18.39
C SER A 226 15.60 -10.42 -17.50
N ALA A 227 16.75 -10.19 -16.86
CA ALA A 227 17.02 -8.99 -16.08
C ALA A 227 17.01 -7.71 -16.94
N ALA A 228 17.69 -7.75 -18.10
CA ALA A 228 17.70 -6.64 -19.04
C ALA A 228 16.32 -6.36 -19.64
N TRP A 229 15.52 -7.42 -19.86
CA TRP A 229 14.15 -7.30 -20.32
C TRP A 229 13.24 -6.65 -19.28
N MET A 230 13.36 -7.04 -18.00
CA MET A 230 12.66 -6.39 -16.89
C MET A 230 13.05 -4.90 -16.79
N ALA A 231 14.34 -4.58 -16.82
CA ALA A 231 14.81 -3.19 -16.77
C ALA A 231 14.37 -2.38 -17.99
N TRP A 232 14.33 -3.00 -19.17
CA TRP A 232 13.82 -2.35 -20.38
C TRP A 232 12.34 -2.04 -20.27
N LEU A 233 11.51 -3.01 -19.85
CA LEU A 233 10.08 -2.80 -19.65
C LEU A 233 9.82 -1.70 -18.61
N TYR A 234 10.55 -1.71 -17.49
CA TYR A 234 10.46 -0.67 -16.46
C TYR A 234 10.71 0.72 -17.03
N ASN A 235 11.82 0.88 -17.75
CA ASN A 235 12.19 2.18 -18.34
C ASN A 235 11.28 2.61 -19.52
N HIS A 236 10.34 1.78 -19.95
CA HIS A 236 9.35 2.09 -21.00
C HIS A 236 7.92 2.16 -20.44
N GLY A 237 7.77 2.36 -19.12
CA GLY A 237 6.47 2.60 -18.48
C GLY A 237 5.59 1.35 -18.36
N ALA A 238 6.18 0.15 -18.37
CA ALA A 238 5.41 -1.05 -18.06
C ALA A 238 4.98 -1.03 -16.59
N GLU A 239 3.72 -1.40 -16.35
CA GLU A 239 3.13 -1.45 -15.02
C GLU A 239 3.86 -2.47 -14.10
N ILE A 240 3.91 -2.17 -12.80
CA ILE A 240 4.73 -2.90 -11.82
C ILE A 240 4.26 -4.34 -11.61
N THR A 241 2.95 -4.61 -11.54
CA THR A 241 2.32 -5.95 -11.49
C THR A 241 2.83 -6.81 -12.64
N ARG A 242 2.89 -6.28 -13.87
CA ARG A 242 3.46 -7.00 -15.02
C ARG A 242 4.93 -7.35 -14.84
N LEU A 243 5.73 -6.45 -14.28
CA LEU A 243 7.16 -6.67 -14.03
C LEU A 243 7.38 -7.69 -12.92
N TYR A 244 6.59 -7.62 -11.86
CA TYR A 244 6.76 -8.41 -10.64
C TYR A 244 6.26 -9.85 -10.80
N PHE A 245 5.11 -10.07 -11.43
CA PHE A 245 4.49 -11.39 -11.59
C PHE A 245 4.85 -12.10 -12.91
N GLY A 246 5.46 -11.39 -13.86
CA GLY A 246 5.86 -11.94 -15.15
C GLY A 246 6.84 -13.12 -15.05
N THR A 247 6.49 -14.26 -15.64
CA THR A 247 7.42 -15.41 -15.70
C THR A 247 8.71 -15.02 -16.43
N ASP A 248 8.62 -14.24 -17.49
CA ASP A 248 9.73 -13.79 -18.32
C ASP A 248 10.69 -12.81 -17.61
N THR A 249 10.17 -12.00 -16.69
CA THR A 249 10.95 -11.03 -15.90
C THR A 249 11.53 -11.65 -14.62
N ARG A 250 10.90 -12.69 -14.07
CA ARG A 250 11.37 -13.38 -12.83
C ARG A 250 12.18 -14.67 -13.08
N VAL A 251 12.16 -15.23 -14.30
CA VAL A 251 12.92 -16.47 -14.61
C VAL A 251 14.43 -16.32 -14.42
N GLN A 252 14.97 -15.09 -14.38
CA GLN A 252 16.36 -14.80 -14.05
C GLN A 252 16.87 -15.56 -12.82
N SER A 253 16.11 -15.57 -11.71
CA SER A 253 16.52 -16.19 -10.45
C SER A 253 16.57 -17.71 -10.56
N ILE A 254 15.59 -18.30 -11.26
CA ILE A 254 15.58 -19.73 -11.58
C ILE A 254 16.77 -20.12 -12.46
N LEU A 255 17.10 -19.30 -13.46
CA LEU A 255 18.20 -19.58 -14.39
C LEU A 255 19.56 -19.48 -13.73
N VAL A 256 19.79 -18.56 -12.79
CA VAL A 256 21.01 -18.53 -11.98
C VAL A 256 21.20 -19.88 -11.27
N GLY A 257 20.15 -20.37 -10.60
CA GLY A 257 20.14 -21.68 -9.95
C GLY A 257 20.38 -22.83 -10.93
N ALA A 258 19.65 -22.85 -12.05
CA ALA A 258 19.74 -23.89 -13.07
C ALA A 258 21.14 -23.95 -13.71
N GLY A 259 21.74 -22.80 -14.00
CA GLY A 259 23.09 -22.70 -14.52
C GLY A 259 24.12 -23.25 -13.53
N LEU A 260 23.97 -22.90 -12.25
CA LEU A 260 24.80 -23.43 -11.17
C LEU A 260 24.66 -24.96 -11.04
N GLY A 261 23.43 -25.48 -11.08
CA GLY A 261 23.14 -26.91 -11.00
C GLY A 261 23.72 -27.69 -12.19
N ALA A 262 23.58 -27.15 -13.41
CA ALA A 262 24.18 -27.73 -14.61
C ALA A 262 25.72 -27.76 -14.50
N PHE A 263 26.32 -26.67 -14.03
CA PHE A 263 27.77 -26.55 -13.90
C PHE A 263 28.34 -27.47 -12.82
N MET A 264 27.71 -27.56 -11.65
CA MET A 264 28.26 -28.28 -10.49
C MET A 264 27.95 -29.78 -10.49
N SER A 265 26.84 -30.21 -11.11
CA SER A 265 26.42 -31.62 -11.06
C SER A 265 27.49 -32.57 -11.62
N GLY A 266 27.85 -33.61 -10.84
CA GLY A 266 28.88 -34.58 -11.22
C GLY A 266 30.32 -34.07 -11.21
N ARG A 267 30.57 -32.84 -10.75
CA ARG A 267 31.94 -32.33 -10.54
C ARG A 267 32.38 -32.59 -9.10
N PRO A 268 33.65 -33.00 -8.90
CA PRO A 268 34.18 -33.10 -7.54
C PRO A 268 34.21 -31.70 -6.90
N PRO A 269 33.95 -31.59 -5.59
CA PRO A 269 34.13 -30.33 -4.88
C PRO A 269 35.59 -29.87 -5.00
N LEU A 270 35.81 -28.56 -4.80
CA LEU A 270 37.15 -28.00 -4.84
C LEU A 270 38.04 -28.68 -3.79
N LYS A 271 39.27 -29.05 -4.19
CA LYS A 271 40.28 -29.55 -3.26
C LYS A 271 40.71 -28.43 -2.30
N LYS A 272 41.33 -28.79 -1.16
CA LYS A 272 41.89 -27.80 -0.22
C LYS A 272 42.81 -26.83 -0.97
N GLY A 273 42.63 -25.52 -0.76
CA GLY A 273 43.39 -24.47 -1.46
C GLY A 273 42.65 -23.13 -1.52
N LEU A 274 43.31 -22.11 -2.08
CA LEU A 274 42.84 -20.72 -2.11
C LEU A 274 41.45 -20.57 -2.75
N ALA A 275 41.17 -21.27 -3.86
CA ALA A 275 39.87 -21.21 -4.53
C ALA A 275 38.70 -21.71 -3.66
N ARG A 276 38.93 -22.77 -2.86
CA ARG A 276 37.92 -23.27 -1.91
C ARG A 276 37.68 -22.28 -0.79
N THR A 277 38.74 -21.69 -0.25
CA THR A 277 38.65 -20.68 0.81
C THR A 277 37.93 -19.43 0.31
N ALA A 278 38.29 -18.92 -0.86
CA ALA A 278 37.65 -17.77 -1.48
C ALA A 278 36.14 -17.99 -1.70
N LEU A 279 35.74 -19.16 -2.21
CA LEU A 279 34.33 -19.49 -2.39
C LEU A 279 33.56 -19.56 -1.06
N ILE A 280 34.18 -20.08 0.01
CA ILE A 280 33.56 -20.10 1.34
C ILE A 280 33.41 -18.68 1.89
N ILE A 281 34.41 -17.81 1.73
CA ILE A 281 34.35 -16.41 2.15
C ILE A 281 33.24 -15.68 1.37
N LEU A 282 33.20 -15.83 0.05
CA LEU A 282 32.14 -15.27 -0.79
C LEU A 282 30.75 -15.78 -0.37
N GLY A 283 30.63 -17.05 0.00
CA GLY A 283 29.37 -17.59 0.53
C GLY A 283 28.96 -16.96 1.86
N LEU A 284 29.90 -16.68 2.76
CA LEU A 284 29.62 -15.99 4.03
C LEU A 284 29.26 -14.52 3.82
N LEU A 285 29.99 -13.83 2.94
CA LEU A 285 29.67 -12.46 2.53
C LEU A 285 28.31 -12.39 1.85
N ALA A 286 27.95 -13.40 1.06
CA ALA A 286 26.62 -13.48 0.45
C ALA A 286 25.50 -13.61 1.50
N ILE A 287 25.71 -14.39 2.57
CA ILE A 287 24.76 -14.45 3.69
C ILE A 287 24.59 -13.07 4.34
N ALA A 288 25.71 -12.39 4.64
CA ALA A 288 25.68 -11.06 5.25
C ALA A 288 25.00 -10.03 4.32
N ALA A 289 25.31 -10.05 3.02
CA ALA A 289 24.71 -9.18 2.02
C ALA A 289 23.22 -9.45 1.82
N THR A 290 22.77 -10.71 1.87
CA THR A 290 21.35 -11.06 1.83
C THR A 290 20.61 -10.56 3.07
N LEU A 291 21.18 -10.73 4.27
CA LEU A 291 20.59 -10.19 5.50
C LEU A 291 20.52 -8.66 5.48
N TRP A 292 21.57 -8.01 4.99
CA TRP A 292 21.59 -6.55 4.80
C TRP A 292 20.54 -6.11 3.79
N LEU A 293 20.43 -6.80 2.65
CA LEU A 293 19.40 -6.53 1.63
C LEU A 293 17.99 -6.68 2.22
N TRP A 294 17.73 -7.65 3.09
CA TRP A 294 16.40 -7.81 3.69
C TRP A 294 16.00 -6.69 4.65
N VAL A 295 16.98 -5.99 5.23
CA VAL A 295 16.74 -4.93 6.24
C VAL A 295 16.73 -3.54 5.59
N VAL A 296 17.64 -3.29 4.65
CA VAL A 296 17.93 -1.94 4.15
C VAL A 296 17.21 -1.64 2.84
N ALA A 297 16.95 -2.67 2.04
CA ALA A 297 16.52 -2.47 0.67
C ALA A 297 15.01 -2.14 0.65
N GLN A 298 14.66 -0.89 0.37
CA GLN A 298 13.27 -0.45 0.27
C GLN A 298 12.73 -0.69 -1.15
N SER A 299 11.41 -0.52 -1.33
CA SER A 299 10.71 -0.72 -2.61
C SER A 299 11.01 0.40 -3.63
N ASP A 300 12.29 0.54 -4.00
CA ASP A 300 12.77 1.57 -4.93
C ASP A 300 13.05 1.01 -6.35
N ASP A 301 13.31 1.92 -7.30
CA ASP A 301 13.63 1.66 -8.72
C ASP A 301 14.67 0.54 -8.96
N TYR A 302 15.63 0.37 -8.05
CA TYR A 302 16.72 -0.59 -8.25
C TYR A 302 16.23 -2.05 -8.29
N ASN A 303 15.06 -2.36 -7.72
CA ASN A 303 14.45 -3.70 -7.74
C ASN A 303 14.30 -4.21 -9.17
N TYR A 304 13.70 -3.38 -10.03
CA TYR A 304 13.36 -3.70 -11.41
C TYR A 304 14.53 -3.46 -12.39
N GLN A 305 15.55 -2.73 -11.95
CA GLN A 305 16.77 -2.46 -12.74
C GLN A 305 17.93 -3.45 -12.47
N GLY A 306 17.71 -4.50 -11.68
CA GLY A 306 18.68 -5.58 -11.49
C GLY A 306 18.80 -6.12 -10.07
N GLY A 307 18.11 -5.53 -9.08
CA GLY A 307 18.13 -5.98 -7.69
C GLY A 307 17.80 -7.48 -7.54
N PHE A 308 16.80 -7.97 -8.28
CA PHE A 308 16.44 -9.40 -8.24
C PHE A 308 17.55 -10.32 -8.77
N LEU A 309 18.29 -9.90 -9.80
CA LEU A 309 19.44 -10.66 -10.29
C LEU A 309 20.55 -10.72 -9.23
N VAL A 310 20.79 -9.60 -8.53
CA VAL A 310 21.77 -9.53 -7.45
C VAL A 310 21.38 -10.50 -6.34
N ALA A 311 20.14 -10.46 -5.86
CA ALA A 311 19.62 -11.39 -4.86
C ALA A 311 19.80 -12.86 -5.28
N ALA A 312 19.50 -13.17 -6.55
CA ALA A 312 19.68 -14.51 -7.10
C ALA A 312 21.15 -14.96 -7.11
N VAL A 313 22.08 -14.08 -7.48
CA VAL A 313 23.53 -14.36 -7.49
C VAL A 313 24.05 -14.59 -6.07
N LEU A 314 23.62 -13.79 -5.08
CA LEU A 314 23.97 -13.98 -3.68
C LEU A 314 23.52 -15.37 -3.19
N CYS A 315 22.27 -15.76 -3.46
CA CYS A 315 21.80 -17.10 -3.15
C CYS A 315 22.61 -18.20 -3.87
N GLY A 316 22.97 -17.98 -5.14
CA GLY A 316 23.83 -18.87 -5.91
C GLY A 316 25.21 -19.07 -5.25
N LEU A 317 25.82 -18.02 -4.71
CA LEU A 317 27.09 -18.09 -3.98
C LEU A 317 26.94 -18.88 -2.67
N MET A 318 25.85 -18.69 -1.93
CA MET A 318 25.53 -19.47 -0.73
C MET A 318 25.44 -20.97 -1.05
N ILE A 319 24.71 -21.34 -2.12
CA ILE A 319 24.57 -22.73 -2.59
C ILE A 319 25.93 -23.29 -3.03
N ALA A 320 26.71 -22.54 -3.81
CA ALA A 320 28.00 -22.97 -4.31
C ALA A 320 29.00 -23.26 -3.17
N ALA A 321 28.99 -22.42 -2.12
CA ALA A 321 29.79 -22.61 -0.92
C ALA A 321 29.29 -23.78 -0.05
N ALA A 322 27.96 -23.92 0.11
CA ALA A 322 27.33 -25.03 0.82
C ALA A 322 27.61 -26.38 0.13
N MET A 323 27.80 -26.42 -1.18
CA MET A 323 28.13 -27.66 -1.90
C MET A 323 29.60 -28.08 -1.80
N GLN A 324 30.47 -27.30 -1.16
CA GLN A 324 31.87 -27.70 -0.98
C GLN A 324 31.99 -28.80 0.09
N GLY A 325 32.82 -29.81 -0.19
CA GLY A 325 33.07 -30.93 0.73
C GLY A 325 33.73 -30.50 2.04
N GLY A 326 33.55 -31.29 3.11
CA GLY A 326 34.10 -31.02 4.45
C GLY A 326 33.30 -30.00 5.28
N ARG A 327 33.71 -29.77 6.54
CA ARG A 327 33.12 -28.72 7.40
C ARG A 327 33.53 -27.34 6.88
N ASN A 328 32.57 -26.40 6.83
CA ASN A 328 32.81 -25.00 6.49
C ASN A 328 31.80 -24.07 7.23
N GLY A 329 32.08 -22.77 7.26
CA GLY A 329 31.28 -21.79 8.00
C GLY A 329 29.84 -21.68 7.50
N VAL A 330 29.63 -21.63 6.18
CA VAL A 330 28.31 -21.58 5.54
C VAL A 330 27.44 -22.77 5.98
N LYS A 331 27.98 -23.99 5.93
CA LYS A 331 27.30 -25.20 6.42
C LYS A 331 26.99 -25.17 7.90
N SER A 332 27.88 -24.57 8.70
CA SER A 332 27.70 -24.52 10.15
C SER A 332 26.59 -23.54 10.54
N LEU A 333 26.49 -22.41 9.82
CA LEU A 333 25.48 -21.39 10.05
C LEU A 333 24.10 -21.80 9.51
N LEU A 334 24.03 -22.24 8.26
CA LEU A 334 22.75 -22.60 7.62
C LEU A 334 22.30 -24.02 7.98
N GLY A 335 23.21 -24.90 8.43
CA GLY A 335 22.89 -26.28 8.82
C GLY A 335 22.39 -26.44 10.25
N VAL A 336 22.03 -25.36 10.95
CA VAL A 336 21.49 -25.44 12.32
C VAL A 336 20.13 -26.13 12.31
N ARG A 337 19.92 -27.05 13.26
CA ARG A 337 18.76 -27.96 13.26
C ARG A 337 17.39 -27.27 13.18
N PRO A 338 17.12 -26.16 13.93
CA PRO A 338 15.83 -25.48 13.83
C PRO A 338 15.57 -24.93 12.44
N LEU A 339 16.56 -24.27 11.84
CA LEU A 339 16.45 -23.67 10.52
C LEU A 339 16.26 -24.74 9.43
N VAL A 340 17.00 -25.84 9.52
CA VAL A 340 16.84 -26.99 8.63
C VAL A 340 15.43 -27.58 8.76
N TYR A 341 14.91 -27.69 9.98
CA TYR A 341 13.56 -28.21 10.21
C TYR A 341 12.49 -27.32 9.56
N VAL A 342 12.56 -26.00 9.76
CA VAL A 342 11.68 -25.04 9.08
C VAL A 342 11.80 -25.20 7.56
N GLY A 343 13.02 -25.35 7.04
CA GLY A 343 13.27 -25.61 5.62
C GLY A 343 12.65 -26.89 5.07
N LEU A 344 12.53 -27.94 5.89
CA LEU A 344 11.90 -29.21 5.48
C LEU A 344 10.38 -29.07 5.32
N ILE A 345 9.74 -28.20 6.12
CA ILE A 345 8.29 -27.94 6.10
C ILE A 345 7.92 -26.64 5.36
N SER A 346 8.91 -25.93 4.80
CA SER A 346 8.74 -24.57 4.28
C SER A 346 7.66 -24.46 3.19
N TYR A 347 7.43 -25.53 2.41
CA TYR A 347 6.37 -25.56 1.40
C TYR A 347 4.97 -25.45 2.04
N GLY A 348 4.70 -26.25 3.07
CA GLY A 348 3.41 -26.19 3.79
C GLY A 348 3.26 -24.86 4.54
N VAL A 349 4.34 -24.38 5.16
CA VAL A 349 4.33 -23.08 5.87
C VAL A 349 4.01 -21.95 4.90
N TYR A 350 4.68 -21.92 3.73
CA TYR A 350 4.41 -20.94 2.69
C TYR A 350 2.97 -21.03 2.15
N LEU A 351 2.41 -22.23 2.00
CA LEU A 351 1.02 -22.37 1.58
C LEU A 351 0.03 -21.77 2.59
N TRP A 352 0.21 -22.04 3.88
CA TRP A 352 -0.77 -21.68 4.91
C TRP A 352 -0.60 -20.26 5.47
N HIS A 353 0.60 -19.68 5.47
CA HIS A 353 0.84 -18.41 6.18
C HIS A 353 -0.08 -17.28 5.71
N TRP A 354 -0.21 -17.08 4.39
CA TRP A 354 -0.95 -15.94 3.84
C TRP A 354 -2.47 -16.02 4.10
N PRO A 355 -3.18 -17.12 3.76
CA PRO A 355 -4.59 -17.24 4.13
C PRO A 355 -4.84 -17.08 5.63
N ILE A 356 -3.91 -17.54 6.48
CA ILE A 356 -4.02 -17.34 7.93
C ILE A 356 -3.90 -15.88 8.33
N TYR A 357 -3.07 -15.09 7.64
CA TYR A 357 -2.95 -13.66 7.91
C TYR A 357 -4.23 -12.92 7.50
N GLN A 358 -4.88 -13.34 6.40
CA GLN A 358 -6.18 -12.82 5.97
C GLN A 358 -7.34 -13.25 6.88
N VAL A 359 -7.23 -14.40 7.55
CA VAL A 359 -8.27 -14.86 8.49
C VAL A 359 -8.13 -14.19 9.86
N ILE A 360 -6.90 -14.13 10.39
CA ILE A 360 -6.59 -13.66 11.73
C ILE A 360 -6.14 -12.21 11.63
N THR A 361 -7.07 -11.28 11.79
CA THR A 361 -6.82 -9.83 11.71
C THR A 361 -7.07 -9.14 13.05
N THR A 362 -6.66 -7.87 13.16
CA THR A 362 -6.86 -7.07 14.37
C THR A 362 -8.36 -6.89 14.64
N GLU A 363 -9.14 -6.59 13.60
CA GLU A 363 -10.60 -6.33 13.68
C GLU A 363 -11.36 -7.57 14.19
N ARG A 364 -10.91 -8.77 13.82
CA ARG A 364 -11.57 -10.03 14.23
C ARG A 364 -11.16 -10.54 15.60
N THR A 365 -9.98 -10.15 16.10
CA THR A 365 -9.39 -10.75 17.30
C THR A 365 -9.19 -9.77 18.47
N GLY A 366 -9.16 -8.47 18.21
CA GLY A 366 -8.83 -7.43 19.19
C GLY A 366 -7.39 -7.51 19.71
N LEU A 367 -6.49 -8.25 19.04
CA LEU A 367 -5.10 -8.42 19.47
C LEU A 367 -4.20 -7.34 18.89
N GLY A 368 -3.38 -6.71 19.74
CA GLY A 368 -2.30 -5.84 19.29
C GLY A 368 -1.21 -6.58 18.48
N GLN A 369 -0.45 -5.83 17.69
CA GLN A 369 0.46 -6.35 16.65
C GLN A 369 1.44 -7.45 17.10
N PRO A 370 2.14 -7.35 18.24
CA PRO A 370 3.08 -8.42 18.66
C PRO A 370 2.39 -9.76 18.92
N TRP A 371 1.20 -9.74 19.53
CA TRP A 371 0.44 -10.96 19.82
C TRP A 371 -0.24 -11.52 18.59
N LEU A 372 -0.77 -10.64 17.73
CA LEU A 372 -1.35 -11.01 16.46
C LEU A 372 -0.34 -11.79 15.59
N MET A 373 0.88 -11.27 15.47
CA MET A 373 1.98 -11.92 14.78
C MET A 373 2.28 -13.32 15.37
N ILE A 374 2.42 -13.43 16.69
CA ILE A 374 2.71 -14.71 17.35
C ILE A 374 1.62 -15.74 17.05
N VAL A 375 0.34 -15.35 17.16
CA VAL A 375 -0.79 -16.23 16.87
C VAL A 375 -0.78 -16.68 15.41
N ARG A 376 -0.63 -15.73 14.47
CA ARG A 376 -0.55 -16.00 13.03
C ARG A 376 0.57 -17.01 12.70
N LEU A 377 1.78 -16.79 13.24
CA LEU A 377 2.91 -17.70 13.08
C LEU A 377 2.59 -19.08 13.65
N VAL A 378 2.14 -19.16 14.90
CA VAL A 378 1.84 -20.45 15.57
C VAL A 378 0.81 -21.26 14.79
N VAL A 379 -0.29 -20.62 14.34
CA VAL A 379 -1.35 -21.29 13.58
C VAL A 379 -0.84 -21.76 12.22
N ALA A 380 -0.12 -20.91 11.48
CA ALA A 380 0.46 -21.28 10.19
C ALA A 380 1.42 -22.47 10.31
N PHE A 381 2.32 -22.45 11.30
CA PHE A 381 3.25 -23.55 11.57
C PHE A 381 2.52 -24.82 12.02
N ALA A 382 1.50 -24.71 12.86
CA ALA A 382 0.72 -25.86 13.33
C ALA A 382 0.01 -26.56 12.16
N LEU A 383 -0.70 -25.82 11.31
CA LEU A 383 -1.38 -26.36 10.13
C LEU A 383 -0.39 -26.97 9.13
N ALA A 384 0.74 -26.30 8.88
CA ALA A 384 1.79 -26.82 8.03
C ALA A 384 2.40 -28.13 8.58
N MET A 385 2.64 -28.22 9.88
CA MET A 385 3.16 -29.45 10.51
C MET A 385 2.14 -30.59 10.43
N LEU A 386 0.86 -30.31 10.72
CA LEU A 386 -0.21 -31.30 10.60
C LEU A 386 -0.33 -31.80 9.15
N SER A 387 -0.38 -30.90 8.17
CA SER A 387 -0.33 -31.23 6.74
C SER A 387 0.87 -32.11 6.41
N PHE A 388 2.05 -31.71 6.87
CA PHE A 388 3.30 -32.38 6.55
C PHE A 388 3.35 -33.83 7.06
N TYR A 389 3.00 -34.07 8.32
CA TYR A 389 3.07 -35.40 8.93
C TYR A 389 1.88 -36.29 8.58
N LEU A 390 0.67 -35.74 8.47
CA LEU A 390 -0.55 -36.52 8.27
C LEU A 390 -0.88 -36.76 6.80
N ILE A 391 -0.51 -35.86 5.91
CA ILE A 391 -0.87 -35.92 4.48
C ILE A 391 0.38 -36.08 3.61
N GLU A 392 1.32 -35.14 3.67
CA GLU A 392 2.42 -35.09 2.70
C GLU A 392 3.39 -36.26 2.86
N GLN A 393 3.87 -36.55 4.07
CA GLN A 393 4.83 -37.64 4.29
C GLN A 393 4.28 -39.03 3.90
N PRO A 394 3.05 -39.42 4.29
CA PRO A 394 2.47 -40.68 3.85
C PRO A 394 2.39 -40.80 2.32
N VAL A 395 1.97 -39.74 1.63
CA VAL A 395 1.89 -39.72 0.16
C VAL A 395 3.28 -39.82 -0.47
N ARG A 396 4.27 -39.07 0.04
CA ARG A 396 5.66 -39.09 -0.44
C ARG A 396 6.34 -40.44 -0.22
N ARG A 397 6.05 -41.13 0.89
CA ARG A 397 6.58 -42.47 1.21
C ARG A 397 5.84 -43.60 0.50
N GLY A 398 4.78 -43.30 -0.25
CA GLY A 398 4.01 -44.29 -1.01
C GLY A 398 3.10 -45.17 -0.15
N ALA A 399 2.67 -44.67 1.01
CA ALA A 399 1.70 -45.37 1.86
C ALA A 399 0.35 -45.59 1.14
N LEU A 400 0.01 -44.70 0.20
CA LEU A 400 -1.10 -44.90 -0.72
C LEU A 400 -0.69 -45.85 -1.85
N LYS A 401 -1.40 -46.98 -1.97
CA LYS A 401 -1.23 -47.89 -3.12
C LYS A 401 -1.39 -47.11 -4.43
N PRO A 402 -0.58 -47.38 -5.48
CA PRO A 402 -0.64 -46.62 -6.73
C PRO A 402 -2.03 -46.53 -7.35
N ARG A 403 -2.85 -47.59 -7.22
CA ARG A 403 -4.24 -47.63 -7.71
C ARG A 403 -5.18 -46.69 -6.93
N VAL A 404 -4.94 -46.52 -5.63
CA VAL A 404 -5.69 -45.62 -4.76
C VAL A 404 -5.29 -44.17 -5.04
N ALA A 405 -4.00 -43.89 -5.20
CA ALA A 405 -3.53 -42.56 -5.60
C ALA A 405 -4.02 -42.15 -7.01
N LEU A 406 -4.10 -43.11 -7.95
CA LEU A 406 -4.61 -42.88 -9.30
C LEU A 406 -6.12 -42.55 -9.33
N ALA A 407 -6.87 -42.94 -8.30
CA ALA A 407 -8.29 -42.64 -8.16
C ALA A 407 -8.55 -41.39 -7.29
N LEU A 408 -7.83 -41.26 -6.17
CA LEU A 408 -8.02 -40.16 -5.22
C LEU A 408 -7.56 -38.81 -5.76
N VAL A 409 -6.44 -38.73 -6.50
CA VAL A 409 -5.95 -37.44 -7.03
C VAL A 409 -6.94 -36.80 -8.01
N PRO A 410 -7.42 -37.48 -9.07
CA PRO A 410 -8.43 -36.90 -9.95
C PRO A 410 -9.76 -36.68 -9.22
N LEU A 411 -10.15 -37.53 -8.28
CA LEU A 411 -11.34 -37.29 -7.46
C LEU A 411 -11.22 -36.03 -6.60
N THR A 412 -10.10 -35.81 -5.92
CA THR A 412 -9.87 -34.60 -5.12
C THR A 412 -9.75 -33.37 -5.99
N LEU A 413 -9.14 -33.47 -7.18
CA LEU A 413 -9.14 -32.37 -8.15
C LEU A 413 -10.55 -32.02 -8.61
N VAL A 414 -11.39 -33.03 -8.89
CA VAL A 414 -12.80 -32.82 -9.23
C VAL A 414 -13.56 -32.26 -8.03
N VAL A 415 -13.35 -32.75 -6.81
CA VAL A 415 -14.01 -32.22 -5.60
C VAL A 415 -13.57 -30.80 -5.31
N VAL A 416 -12.31 -30.44 -5.54
CA VAL A 416 -11.84 -29.06 -5.39
C VAL A 416 -12.38 -28.18 -6.51
N ALA A 417 -12.36 -28.63 -7.76
CA ALA A 417 -12.92 -27.87 -8.88
C ALA A 417 -14.43 -27.68 -8.73
N VAL A 418 -15.18 -28.75 -8.47
CA VAL A 418 -16.63 -28.71 -8.20
C VAL A 418 -16.89 -27.94 -6.92
N GLY A 419 -16.10 -28.13 -5.87
CA GLY A 419 -16.23 -27.42 -4.60
C GLY A 419 -16.06 -25.93 -4.78
N LEU A 420 -14.99 -25.49 -5.46
CA LEU A 420 -14.80 -24.10 -5.85
C LEU A 420 -15.97 -23.61 -6.70
N ILE A 421 -16.38 -24.35 -7.73
CA ILE A 421 -17.50 -23.96 -8.61
C ILE A 421 -18.83 -23.91 -7.85
N THR A 422 -19.11 -24.81 -6.90
CA THR A 422 -20.41 -24.92 -6.21
C THR A 422 -20.48 -24.04 -4.98
N SER A 423 -19.40 -23.88 -4.21
CA SER A 423 -19.32 -22.90 -3.12
C SER A 423 -19.32 -21.46 -3.62
N THR A 424 -19.19 -21.26 -4.93
CA THR A 424 -19.29 -19.97 -5.61
C THR A 424 -20.33 -20.02 -6.74
N GLY A 425 -21.17 -21.07 -6.79
CA GLY A 425 -21.96 -21.45 -7.98
C GLY A 425 -23.40 -20.95 -8.01
N ASP A 426 -23.92 -20.51 -6.87
CA ASP A 426 -25.21 -19.81 -6.78
C ASP A 426 -25.13 -18.37 -7.35
N ALA A 427 -23.97 -18.00 -7.88
CA ALA A 427 -23.71 -16.76 -8.58
C ALA A 427 -24.37 -16.70 -9.98
N GLU A 428 -24.10 -17.70 -10.83
CA GLU A 428 -24.44 -17.62 -12.27
C GLU A 428 -25.80 -18.23 -12.65
N LEU A 429 -26.27 -19.31 -12.01
CA LEU A 429 -27.48 -20.06 -12.43
C LEU A 429 -28.78 -19.40 -11.95
N THR A 430 -28.73 -18.80 -10.76
CA THR A 430 -29.85 -18.10 -10.15
C THR A 430 -30.15 -16.77 -10.86
N GLN A 431 -29.19 -16.28 -11.65
CA GLN A 431 -29.24 -15.04 -12.40
C GLN A 431 -30.17 -15.13 -13.62
N GLU A 432 -30.09 -16.24 -14.36
CA GLU A 432 -30.83 -16.48 -15.60
C GLU A 432 -32.30 -16.81 -15.31
N GLU A 433 -32.58 -17.60 -14.27
CA GLU A 433 -33.95 -17.90 -13.82
C GLU A 433 -34.63 -16.67 -13.18
N ARG A 434 -33.88 -15.78 -12.50
CA ARG A 434 -34.41 -14.51 -11.96
C ARG A 434 -34.67 -13.46 -13.05
N TYR A 435 -33.87 -13.43 -14.11
CA TYR A 435 -34.06 -12.57 -15.28
C TYR A 435 -35.29 -12.97 -16.11
N VAL A 436 -35.54 -14.26 -16.30
CA VAL A 436 -36.75 -14.74 -16.98
C VAL A 436 -38.01 -14.45 -16.14
N ALA A 437 -37.92 -14.55 -14.81
CA ALA A 437 -39.01 -14.23 -13.89
C ALA A 437 -39.29 -12.71 -13.70
N SER A 438 -38.39 -11.82 -14.13
CA SER A 438 -38.64 -10.37 -14.19
C SER A 438 -39.26 -9.96 -15.53
N GLN A 439 -38.87 -10.60 -16.63
CA GLN A 439 -39.44 -10.40 -17.98
C GLN A 439 -40.91 -10.85 -18.09
N GLU A 440 -41.31 -11.94 -17.42
CA GLU A 440 -42.70 -12.42 -17.44
C GLU A 440 -43.70 -11.53 -16.65
N ARG A 441 -43.22 -10.47 -15.96
CA ARG A 441 -44.05 -9.59 -15.13
C ARG A 441 -44.68 -8.40 -15.86
N GLY A 442 -44.41 -8.25 -17.16
CA GLY A 442 -45.36 -7.64 -18.10
C GLY A 442 -45.62 -6.13 -18.00
N ASP A 443 -44.59 -5.32 -17.73
CA ASP A 443 -44.67 -3.88 -18.03
C ASP A 443 -43.83 -3.58 -19.27
N GLU A 444 -44.51 -3.08 -20.30
CA GLU A 444 -43.97 -2.75 -21.61
C GLU A 444 -43.02 -1.53 -21.50
N PRO A 445 -41.79 -1.56 -22.06
CA PRO A 445 -40.88 -0.43 -21.99
C PRO A 445 -41.45 0.79 -22.74
N PRO A 446 -41.31 2.02 -22.22
CA PRO A 446 -41.88 3.21 -22.84
C PRO A 446 -41.18 3.54 -24.16
N GLU A 447 -41.96 4.01 -25.15
CA GLU A 447 -41.44 4.51 -26.43
C GLU A 447 -40.57 5.75 -26.24
N ILE A 448 -39.40 5.71 -26.91
CA ILE A 448 -38.36 6.73 -26.93
C ILE A 448 -38.85 8.03 -27.60
N PRO A 449 -38.73 9.21 -26.97
CA PRO A 449 -38.72 10.47 -27.69
C PRO A 449 -37.36 10.61 -28.40
N GLN A 450 -37.38 10.61 -29.74
CA GLN A 450 -36.24 11.13 -30.50
C GLN A 450 -36.08 12.64 -30.22
N VAL A 451 -34.87 13.19 -30.49
CA VAL A 451 -34.48 14.62 -30.61
C VAL A 451 -33.69 15.08 -29.34
N LEU A 452 -32.45 15.59 -29.35
CA LEU A 452 -31.70 16.48 -30.27
C LEU A 452 -30.19 16.17 -30.27
N THR A 453 -29.60 16.02 -31.46
CA THR A 453 -28.18 16.34 -31.69
C THR A 453 -28.07 17.85 -31.85
N ALA A 454 -27.47 18.55 -30.88
CA ALA A 454 -27.08 19.95 -31.03
C ALA A 454 -25.56 20.02 -31.06
N ASP A 455 -25.01 20.44 -32.21
CA ASP A 455 -23.62 20.85 -32.34
C ASP A 455 -23.39 22.08 -31.44
N VAL A 456 -22.63 21.92 -30.35
CA VAL A 456 -22.22 23.04 -29.51
C VAL A 456 -20.81 23.48 -29.93
N GLU A 457 -20.76 24.53 -30.74
CA GLU A 457 -19.54 25.28 -31.04
C GLU A 457 -19.30 26.27 -29.87
N ALA A 458 -18.12 26.20 -29.24
CA ALA A 458 -17.77 27.01 -28.07
C ALA A 458 -17.63 28.51 -28.43
N PRO A 459 -18.16 29.44 -27.62
CA PRO A 459 -17.95 30.87 -27.84
C PRO A 459 -16.53 31.31 -27.42
N ALA A 460 -15.97 32.27 -28.14
CA ALA A 460 -14.67 32.87 -27.87
C ALA A 460 -14.73 33.86 -26.67
N PRO A 461 -13.67 34.01 -25.87
CA PRO A 461 -13.71 34.77 -24.62
C PRO A 461 -13.66 36.29 -24.88
N GLU A 462 -14.62 37.01 -24.29
CA GLU A 462 -14.54 38.45 -24.05
C GLU A 462 -13.67 38.73 -22.82
N ALA A 463 -12.94 39.85 -22.83
CA ALA A 463 -11.93 40.19 -21.83
C ALA A 463 -12.54 40.53 -20.46
N ALA A 464 -12.06 39.86 -19.40
CA ALA A 464 -12.47 40.09 -18.01
C ALA A 464 -11.83 41.35 -17.39
N PRO A 465 -12.49 42.04 -16.42
CA PRO A 465 -11.92 43.11 -15.62
C PRO A 465 -10.97 42.61 -14.50
N ALA A 466 -10.31 43.56 -13.83
CA ALA A 466 -9.13 43.39 -12.99
C ALA A 466 -9.31 42.57 -11.68
N SER A 467 -8.19 41.91 -11.32
CA SER A 467 -7.86 41.08 -10.13
C SER A 467 -8.70 39.82 -9.90
N LEU A 468 -8.31 38.73 -10.57
CA LEU A 468 -8.79 37.37 -10.32
C LEU A 468 -7.85 36.62 -9.34
N PRO A 469 -8.36 35.67 -8.53
CA PRO A 469 -7.54 34.86 -7.64
C PRO A 469 -6.52 34.01 -8.42
N ALA A 470 -5.35 33.80 -7.81
CA ALA A 470 -4.21 33.14 -8.44
C ALA A 470 -4.50 31.67 -8.78
N GLN A 471 -5.38 30.98 -8.04
CA GLN A 471 -5.75 29.58 -8.24
C GLN A 471 -7.17 29.33 -7.71
N THR A 472 -7.94 28.42 -8.33
CA THR A 472 -9.28 27.99 -7.87
C THR A 472 -9.18 26.68 -7.08
N LYS A 473 -9.67 26.66 -5.83
CA LYS A 473 -9.73 25.48 -4.96
C LYS A 473 -10.91 24.59 -5.35
N VAL A 474 -10.65 23.33 -5.64
CA VAL A 474 -11.67 22.37 -6.09
C VAL A 474 -11.66 21.16 -5.18
N LEU A 475 -12.79 20.87 -4.55
CA LEU A 475 -13.05 19.60 -3.87
C LEU A 475 -13.68 18.63 -4.86
N LEU A 476 -13.11 17.46 -5.07
CA LEU A 476 -13.71 16.38 -5.86
C LEU A 476 -14.18 15.25 -4.94
N VAL A 477 -15.48 14.97 -4.95
CA VAL A 477 -16.09 13.82 -4.28
C VAL A 477 -16.71 12.87 -5.29
N GLY A 478 -16.84 11.60 -4.92
CA GLY A 478 -17.33 10.60 -5.85
C GLY A 478 -17.04 9.16 -5.46
N ASP A 479 -17.36 8.28 -6.39
CA ASP A 479 -17.02 6.85 -6.33
C ASP A 479 -15.64 6.57 -6.95
N SER A 480 -15.38 5.33 -7.35
CA SER A 480 -14.12 4.94 -7.99
C SER A 480 -13.86 5.71 -9.29
N VAL A 481 -14.90 6.16 -10.01
CA VAL A 481 -14.76 6.97 -11.22
C VAL A 481 -14.22 8.35 -10.88
N GLY A 482 -14.79 9.00 -9.85
CA GLY A 482 -14.26 10.25 -9.29
C GLY A 482 -12.84 10.11 -8.77
N TRP A 483 -12.56 9.01 -8.07
CA TRP A 483 -11.24 8.74 -7.50
C TRP A 483 -10.17 8.63 -8.58
N SER A 484 -10.39 7.81 -9.61
CA SER A 484 -9.42 7.59 -10.70
C SER A 484 -9.12 8.87 -11.48
N LEU A 485 -10.12 9.76 -11.67
CA LEU A 485 -9.92 11.05 -12.31
C LEU A 485 -9.10 12.00 -11.43
N GLY A 486 -9.42 12.08 -10.14
CA GLY A 486 -8.76 12.99 -9.21
C GLY A 486 -7.31 12.60 -8.92
N GLU A 487 -7.04 11.31 -8.74
CA GLU A 487 -5.70 10.79 -8.44
C GLU A 487 -4.73 11.06 -9.59
N ASN A 488 -5.22 10.95 -10.82
CA ASN A 488 -4.42 11.15 -12.03
C ASN A 488 -4.55 12.57 -12.62
N TRP A 489 -5.15 13.51 -11.90
CA TRP A 489 -5.50 14.86 -12.41
C TRP A 489 -4.29 15.62 -12.96
N TYR A 490 -3.13 15.52 -12.29
CA TYR A 490 -1.90 16.22 -12.67
C TYR A 490 -0.99 15.43 -13.63
N GLY A 491 -1.32 14.18 -13.97
CA GLY A 491 -0.50 13.31 -14.82
C GLY A 491 0.60 12.56 -14.05
N ASP A 492 1.74 12.29 -14.71
CA ASP A 492 2.85 11.48 -14.18
C ASP A 492 3.41 12.07 -12.85
N PRO A 493 3.32 11.33 -11.72
CA PRO A 493 3.75 11.82 -10.41
C PRO A 493 5.27 12.01 -10.29
N THR A 494 6.06 11.51 -11.24
CA THR A 494 7.52 11.67 -11.26
C THR A 494 7.99 12.96 -11.92
N ASN A 495 7.08 13.72 -12.54
CA ASN A 495 7.39 14.99 -13.19
C ASN A 495 6.30 16.05 -12.93
N PRO A 496 6.19 16.55 -11.68
CA PRO A 496 5.20 17.55 -11.28
C PRO A 496 5.30 18.87 -12.08
N GLY A 497 6.41 19.11 -12.78
CA GLY A 497 6.63 20.29 -13.63
C GLY A 497 6.06 20.22 -15.04
N ALA A 498 5.47 19.10 -15.49
CA ALA A 498 4.97 18.96 -16.86
C ALA A 498 3.50 19.40 -17.07
N GLY A 499 2.86 19.98 -16.04
CA GLY A 499 1.45 20.37 -16.12
C GLY A 499 0.99 21.46 -15.15
N GLN A 500 1.90 22.23 -14.54
CA GLN A 500 1.54 23.41 -13.73
C GLN A 500 0.89 24.50 -14.60
N GLY A 501 -0.40 24.34 -14.90
CA GLY A 501 -1.30 25.47 -15.00
C GLY A 501 -1.61 25.89 -13.57
N ASN A 502 -1.08 27.04 -13.14
CA ASN A 502 -1.35 27.71 -11.86
C ASN A 502 -2.82 28.15 -11.76
N GLU A 503 -3.76 27.24 -11.97
CA GLU A 503 -5.13 27.57 -12.35
C GLU A 503 -6.16 26.93 -11.41
N ILE A 504 -5.97 25.65 -11.06
CA ILE A 504 -6.78 24.90 -10.10
C ILE A 504 -5.91 24.13 -9.11
N ARG A 505 -6.37 24.02 -7.87
CA ARG A 505 -5.87 23.09 -6.85
C ARG A 505 -6.96 22.07 -6.51
N LEU A 506 -6.68 20.79 -6.68
CA LEU A 506 -7.67 19.72 -6.51
C LEU A 506 -7.43 18.94 -5.21
N TRP A 507 -8.46 18.83 -4.38
CA TRP A 507 -8.51 17.88 -3.27
C TRP A 507 -9.46 16.74 -3.62
N ASN A 508 -8.90 15.56 -3.86
CA ASN A 508 -9.70 14.36 -4.11
C ASN A 508 -10.12 13.73 -2.76
N ARG A 509 -11.42 13.60 -2.56
CA ARG A 509 -12.09 12.91 -1.44
C ARG A 509 -13.05 11.83 -1.92
N SER A 510 -12.96 11.47 -3.20
CA SER A 510 -13.68 10.33 -3.75
C SER A 510 -13.19 9.03 -3.11
N LYS A 511 -14.06 8.03 -3.01
CA LYS A 511 -13.72 6.73 -2.41
C LYS A 511 -14.04 5.59 -3.37
N TRP A 512 -13.17 4.59 -3.41
CA TRP A 512 -13.46 3.33 -4.08
C TRP A 512 -14.71 2.68 -3.50
N PHE A 513 -15.58 2.13 -4.37
CA PHE A 513 -16.81 1.45 -3.98
C PHE A 513 -17.78 2.29 -3.11
N CYS A 514 -17.75 3.62 -3.25
CA CYS A 514 -18.71 4.49 -2.59
C CYS A 514 -20.11 4.35 -3.22
N GLU A 515 -21.08 3.87 -2.44
CA GLU A 515 -22.49 3.85 -2.81
C GLU A 515 -23.31 4.76 -1.88
N MET A 516 -23.98 5.76 -2.46
CA MET A 516 -24.76 6.76 -1.72
C MET A 516 -26.11 6.23 -1.27
N ALA A 517 -26.74 5.35 -2.06
CA ALA A 517 -28.03 4.77 -1.72
C ALA A 517 -27.96 3.70 -0.63
N GLY A 518 -26.77 3.17 -0.36
CA GLY A 518 -26.54 2.03 0.52
C GLY A 518 -27.42 0.83 0.15
N GLY A 519 -27.75 0.01 1.16
CA GLY A 519 -28.60 -1.17 0.99
C GLY A 519 -27.97 -2.25 0.10
N SER A 520 -28.56 -3.45 0.10
CA SER A 520 -28.08 -4.50 -0.81
C SER A 520 -28.43 -4.14 -2.25
N ARG A 521 -27.61 -4.50 -3.23
CA ARG A 521 -27.86 -4.21 -4.64
C ARG A 521 -28.06 -5.48 -5.45
N LEU A 522 -28.91 -5.41 -6.48
CA LEU A 522 -29.02 -6.45 -7.50
C LEU A 522 -28.02 -6.15 -8.61
N GLU A 523 -26.84 -6.72 -8.49
CA GLU A 523 -25.80 -6.64 -9.50
C GLU A 523 -25.69 -8.01 -10.15
N LEU A 524 -25.79 -8.05 -11.48
CA LEU A 524 -25.74 -9.30 -12.21
C LEU A 524 -26.65 -10.36 -11.53
N GLY A 525 -27.92 -10.03 -11.30
CA GLY A 525 -28.94 -10.91 -10.70
C GLY A 525 -28.58 -11.61 -9.37
N GLU A 526 -27.52 -11.14 -8.71
CA GLU A 526 -27.13 -11.48 -7.35
C GLU A 526 -27.42 -10.32 -6.41
N VAL A 527 -27.86 -10.65 -5.19
CA VAL A 527 -28.07 -9.66 -4.14
C VAL A 527 -26.75 -9.52 -3.40
N LEU A 528 -26.00 -8.46 -3.73
CA LEU A 528 -24.76 -8.15 -3.06
C LEU A 528 -25.04 -7.31 -1.81
N PRO A 529 -24.42 -7.61 -0.66
CA PRO A 529 -24.62 -6.84 0.56
C PRO A 529 -24.16 -5.39 0.38
N PRO A 530 -24.70 -4.45 1.19
CA PRO A 530 -24.25 -3.06 1.16
C PRO A 530 -22.74 -2.97 1.41
N ASN A 531 -22.08 -2.11 0.66
CA ASN A 531 -20.70 -1.72 0.90
C ASN A 531 -20.69 -0.50 1.83
N HIS A 532 -20.06 -0.67 3.00
CA HIS A 532 -20.02 0.35 4.06
C HIS A 532 -18.98 1.46 3.82
N THR A 533 -18.27 1.46 2.69
CA THR A 533 -17.19 2.43 2.42
C THR A 533 -17.70 3.89 2.36
N CYS A 534 -18.98 4.09 2.00
CA CYS A 534 -19.64 5.39 2.00
C CYS A 534 -20.75 5.53 3.05
N ASP A 535 -20.75 4.71 4.09
CA ASP A 535 -21.62 4.96 5.24
C ASP A 535 -21.25 6.32 5.86
N GLY A 536 -22.27 7.14 6.14
CA GLY A 536 -22.07 8.50 6.66
C GLY A 536 -21.38 9.45 5.69
N TRP A 537 -21.48 9.21 4.37
CA TRP A 537 -20.85 10.07 3.35
C TRP A 537 -21.23 11.56 3.50
N GLN A 538 -22.44 11.86 3.99
CA GLN A 538 -22.89 13.24 4.22
C GLN A 538 -21.98 13.95 5.22
N ASP A 539 -21.59 13.27 6.30
CA ASP A 539 -20.76 13.85 7.35
C ASP A 539 -19.31 13.97 6.87
N THR A 540 -18.80 12.93 6.20
CA THR A 540 -17.46 12.96 5.59
C THR A 540 -17.31 14.09 4.55
N TRP A 541 -18.33 14.30 3.70
CA TRP A 541 -18.28 15.34 2.69
C TRP A 541 -18.48 16.73 3.31
N ARG A 542 -19.30 16.86 4.35
CA ARG A 542 -19.47 18.12 5.09
C ARG A 542 -18.18 18.52 5.81
N GLU A 543 -17.51 17.56 6.41
CA GLU A 543 -16.19 17.73 7.01
C GLU A 543 -15.16 18.14 5.95
N ALA A 544 -15.17 17.48 4.79
CA ALA A 544 -14.28 17.82 3.68
C ALA A 544 -14.51 19.27 3.21
N VAL A 545 -15.76 19.71 3.04
CA VAL A 545 -16.07 21.10 2.67
C VAL A 545 -15.59 22.07 3.75
N GLY A 546 -15.88 21.81 5.03
CA GLY A 546 -15.46 22.70 6.12
C GLY A 546 -13.94 22.75 6.34
N ASN A 547 -13.23 21.65 6.11
CA ASN A 547 -11.78 21.60 6.25
C ASN A 547 -11.04 22.21 5.05
N ILE A 548 -11.56 22.02 3.84
CA ILE A 548 -10.89 22.42 2.60
C ILE A 548 -11.26 23.86 2.20
N ASP A 549 -12.48 24.30 2.54
CA ASP A 549 -13.05 25.59 2.12
C ASP A 549 -12.93 25.77 0.59
N PRO A 550 -13.56 24.89 -0.21
CA PRO A 550 -13.40 24.89 -1.66
C PRO A 550 -14.15 26.05 -2.33
N ASP A 551 -13.52 26.63 -3.37
CA ASP A 551 -14.16 27.61 -4.25
C ASP A 551 -15.22 26.95 -5.15
N VAL A 552 -15.05 25.66 -5.46
CA VAL A 552 -16.00 24.83 -6.21
C VAL A 552 -15.99 23.40 -5.67
N SER A 553 -17.16 22.86 -5.34
CA SER A 553 -17.33 21.44 -5.00
C SER A 553 -17.78 20.66 -6.23
N VAL A 554 -17.10 19.59 -6.59
CA VAL A 554 -17.34 18.78 -7.78
C VAL A 554 -17.74 17.37 -7.38
N MET A 555 -18.83 16.86 -7.94
CA MET A 555 -19.27 15.48 -7.75
C MET A 555 -19.18 14.69 -9.05
N LEU A 556 -18.46 13.57 -9.00
CA LEU A 556 -18.43 12.55 -10.06
C LEU A 556 -18.70 11.18 -9.45
N THR A 557 -19.96 10.74 -9.54
CA THR A 557 -20.44 9.47 -9.00
C THR A 557 -21.57 8.94 -9.89
N GLY A 558 -21.91 7.67 -9.74
CA GLY A 558 -23.16 7.15 -10.28
C GLY A 558 -23.12 5.72 -10.78
N TYR A 559 -21.93 5.11 -10.90
CA TYR A 559 -21.83 3.75 -11.41
C TYR A 559 -22.54 2.75 -10.48
N TRP A 560 -22.31 2.91 -9.17
CA TRP A 560 -22.97 2.08 -8.15
C TRP A 560 -24.46 2.37 -8.02
N GLU A 561 -24.95 3.48 -8.58
CA GLU A 561 -26.36 3.87 -8.51
C GLU A 561 -27.22 3.37 -9.68
N LEU A 562 -26.64 2.56 -10.57
CA LEU A 562 -27.34 1.95 -11.72
C LEU A 562 -28.05 0.62 -11.39
N PHE A 563 -27.97 0.17 -10.15
CA PHE A 563 -28.47 -1.14 -9.73
C PHE A 563 -29.78 -1.04 -8.95
N ASP A 564 -30.62 -2.08 -9.05
CA ASP A 564 -31.81 -2.17 -8.18
C ASP A 564 -31.34 -2.32 -6.72
N ARG A 565 -32.03 -1.66 -5.80
CA ARG A 565 -31.64 -1.62 -4.39
C ARG A 565 -32.65 -2.36 -3.51
N GLN A 566 -32.15 -3.05 -2.51
CA GLN A 566 -32.92 -3.59 -1.41
C GLN A 566 -32.64 -2.77 -0.14
N ILE A 567 -33.59 -1.93 0.22
CA ILE A 567 -33.52 -1.03 1.38
C ILE A 567 -34.57 -1.49 2.39
N ASP A 568 -34.15 -1.68 3.66
CA ASP A 568 -35.01 -2.21 4.73
C ASP A 568 -35.76 -3.50 4.34
N GLY A 569 -35.10 -4.35 3.55
CA GLY A 569 -35.65 -5.62 3.06
C GLY A 569 -36.65 -5.48 1.90
N ARG A 570 -36.90 -4.28 1.37
CA ARG A 570 -37.79 -4.02 0.22
C ARG A 570 -37.01 -3.66 -1.03
N TRP A 571 -37.42 -4.22 -2.16
CA TRP A 571 -36.84 -3.90 -3.47
C TRP A 571 -37.38 -2.58 -4.01
N VAL A 572 -36.46 -1.72 -4.43
CA VAL A 572 -36.66 -0.47 -5.15
C VAL A 572 -35.88 -0.60 -6.46
N ASN A 573 -36.59 -0.72 -7.58
CA ASN A 573 -35.95 -1.04 -8.87
C ASN A 573 -35.55 0.24 -9.61
N PHE A 574 -34.35 0.24 -10.19
CA PHE A 574 -33.81 1.33 -10.98
C PHE A 574 -34.77 1.73 -12.12
N GLY A 575 -34.91 3.03 -12.35
CA GLY A 575 -35.79 3.58 -13.39
C GLY A 575 -37.29 3.56 -13.04
N THR A 576 -37.66 3.14 -11.82
CA THR A 576 -39.03 3.32 -11.32
C THR A 576 -39.19 4.68 -10.64
N PRO A 577 -40.40 5.28 -10.62
CA PRO A 577 -40.62 6.55 -9.93
C PRO A 577 -40.17 6.56 -8.47
N THR A 578 -40.31 5.44 -7.76
CA THR A 578 -39.86 5.31 -6.37
C THR A 578 -38.33 5.35 -6.24
N TYR A 579 -37.61 4.76 -7.19
CA TYR A 579 -36.15 4.85 -7.22
C TYR A 579 -35.69 6.25 -7.59
N ASP A 580 -36.33 6.86 -8.58
CA ASP A 580 -36.02 8.21 -9.03
C ASP A 580 -36.24 9.23 -7.90
N GLU A 581 -37.35 9.13 -7.15
CA GLU A 581 -37.62 9.97 -5.96
C GLU A 581 -36.55 9.79 -4.88
N MET A 582 -36.14 8.55 -4.59
CA MET A 582 -35.09 8.26 -3.62
C MET A 582 -33.75 8.85 -4.07
N MET A 583 -33.37 8.61 -5.33
CA MET A 583 -32.09 9.07 -5.88
C MET A 583 -32.05 10.59 -5.99
N GLN A 584 -33.14 11.23 -6.39
CA GLN A 584 -33.25 12.69 -6.37
C GLN A 584 -33.11 13.25 -4.95
N GLY A 585 -33.62 12.56 -3.94
CA GLY A 585 -33.41 12.90 -2.53
C GLY A 585 -31.92 12.86 -2.15
N LEU A 586 -31.23 11.77 -2.46
CA LEU A 586 -29.79 11.62 -2.17
C LEU A 586 -28.93 12.63 -2.93
N LEU A 587 -29.28 12.91 -4.19
CA LEU A 587 -28.63 13.94 -4.99
C LEU A 587 -28.90 15.34 -4.40
N GLN A 588 -30.10 15.61 -3.90
CA GLN A 588 -30.38 16.87 -3.20
C GLN A 588 -29.59 16.97 -1.90
N ASP A 589 -29.50 15.89 -1.11
CA ASP A 589 -28.67 15.85 0.10
C ASP A 589 -27.21 16.15 -0.26
N SER A 590 -26.73 15.66 -1.41
CA SER A 590 -25.36 15.95 -1.85
C SER A 590 -25.16 17.43 -2.19
N VAL A 591 -26.17 18.07 -2.81
CA VAL A 591 -26.16 19.52 -3.02
C VAL A 591 -26.08 20.23 -1.68
N ASP A 592 -26.92 19.86 -0.72
CA ASP A 592 -27.00 20.53 0.58
C ASP A 592 -25.72 20.39 1.40
N VAL A 593 -25.03 19.25 1.30
CA VAL A 593 -23.73 19.03 1.93
C VAL A 593 -22.61 19.81 1.23
N LEU A 594 -22.52 19.69 -0.10
CA LEU A 594 -21.40 20.21 -0.89
C LEU A 594 -21.42 21.73 -1.09
N SER A 595 -22.57 22.35 -0.82
CA SER A 595 -22.79 23.80 -0.90
C SER A 595 -22.75 24.50 0.46
N SER A 596 -22.31 23.81 1.52
CA SER A 596 -22.09 24.46 2.81
C SER A 596 -21.09 25.61 2.64
N GLY A 597 -21.38 26.79 3.21
CA GLY A 597 -20.57 28.00 3.01
C GLY A 597 -20.81 28.77 1.71
N ASP A 598 -21.96 28.57 1.03
CA ASP A 598 -22.31 29.16 -0.27
C ASP A 598 -21.45 28.68 -1.46
N THR A 599 -20.63 27.63 -1.28
CA THR A 599 -19.82 27.05 -2.36
C THR A 599 -20.67 26.58 -3.55
N PRO A 600 -20.36 26.98 -4.80
CA PRO A 600 -21.03 26.46 -5.98
C PRO A 600 -20.71 24.98 -6.19
N VAL A 601 -21.75 24.19 -6.49
CA VAL A 601 -21.63 22.74 -6.71
C VAL A 601 -21.62 22.44 -8.21
N VAL A 602 -20.75 21.54 -8.64
CA VAL A 602 -20.66 21.06 -10.02
C VAL A 602 -20.99 19.57 -10.06
N PHE A 603 -22.00 19.21 -10.84
CA PHE A 603 -22.28 17.81 -11.17
C PHE A 603 -21.65 17.44 -12.50
N LEU A 604 -20.82 16.41 -12.48
CA LEU A 604 -20.28 15.81 -13.70
C LEU A 604 -21.17 14.63 -14.10
N THR A 605 -21.65 14.65 -15.35
CA THR A 605 -22.34 13.47 -15.90
C THR A 605 -21.37 12.32 -16.10
N MET A 606 -21.85 11.09 -15.89
CA MET A 606 -21.05 9.89 -16.08
C MET A 606 -21.04 9.47 -17.56
N ALA A 607 -19.86 9.11 -18.07
CA ALA A 607 -19.73 8.46 -19.37
C ALA A 607 -20.11 6.98 -19.25
N PRO A 608 -20.95 6.44 -20.15
CA PRO A 608 -21.43 5.07 -20.00
C PRO A 608 -20.28 4.05 -20.02
N PRO A 609 -20.37 2.99 -19.20
CA PRO A 609 -19.48 1.85 -19.28
C PRO A 609 -19.83 1.06 -20.55
N TRP A 610 -19.00 1.14 -21.60
CA TRP A 610 -19.29 0.43 -22.86
C TRP A 610 -18.04 -0.10 -23.56
N ARG A 611 -18.10 -1.36 -23.99
CA ARG A 611 -17.05 -2.05 -24.72
C ARG A 611 -17.61 -2.69 -26.00
N GLN A 612 -17.10 -2.28 -27.17
CA GLN A 612 -17.63 -2.68 -28.48
C GLN A 612 -17.49 -4.18 -28.80
N ASP A 613 -16.56 -4.89 -28.14
CA ASP A 613 -16.28 -6.32 -28.28
C ASP A 613 -16.73 -7.15 -27.07
N ALA A 614 -17.58 -6.60 -26.19
CA ALA A 614 -18.16 -7.33 -25.07
C ALA A 614 -18.92 -8.57 -25.58
N ASP A 615 -18.44 -9.75 -25.17
CA ASP A 615 -19.16 -11.01 -25.37
C ASP A 615 -20.37 -11.08 -24.42
N GLU A 616 -21.30 -12.03 -24.65
CA GLU A 616 -22.48 -12.23 -23.78
C GLU A 616 -22.12 -12.49 -22.29
N SER A 617 -20.84 -12.77 -21.98
CA SER A 617 -20.30 -12.91 -20.63
C SER A 617 -19.90 -11.59 -19.94
N ALA A 618 -19.73 -10.49 -20.68
CA ALA A 618 -19.44 -9.17 -20.13
C ALA A 618 -20.74 -8.39 -19.83
N ARG A 619 -21.61 -8.98 -19.00
CA ARG A 619 -22.96 -8.47 -18.66
C ARG A 619 -22.98 -7.08 -18.00
N GLU A 620 -21.83 -6.59 -17.53
CA GLU A 620 -21.62 -5.23 -16.97
C GLU A 620 -21.45 -4.14 -18.05
N TRP A 621 -21.29 -4.52 -19.33
CA TRP A 621 -20.94 -3.59 -20.43
C TRP A 621 -21.96 -3.70 -21.57
N THR A 622 -23.24 -3.66 -21.22
CA THR A 622 -24.38 -3.91 -22.13
C THR A 622 -25.03 -2.60 -22.62
N PRO A 623 -25.80 -2.62 -23.73
CA PRO A 623 -26.65 -1.49 -24.11
C PRO A 623 -27.59 -1.03 -22.99
N GLU A 624 -28.06 -1.96 -22.15
CA GLU A 624 -28.87 -1.65 -20.96
C GLU A 624 -28.14 -0.74 -19.97
N GLN A 625 -26.84 -0.93 -19.76
CA GLN A 625 -26.04 -0.06 -18.87
C GLN A 625 -25.83 1.35 -19.45
N VAL A 626 -25.81 1.47 -20.78
CA VAL A 626 -25.83 2.77 -21.46
C VAL A 626 -27.15 3.48 -21.16
N ASP A 627 -28.29 2.79 -21.31
CA ASP A 627 -29.61 3.35 -21.04
C ASP A 627 -29.77 3.76 -19.56
N LYS A 628 -29.26 2.94 -18.64
CA LYS A 628 -29.24 3.26 -17.20
C LYS A 628 -28.38 4.48 -16.90
N THR A 629 -27.20 4.59 -17.52
CA THR A 629 -26.35 5.78 -17.37
C THR A 629 -27.04 7.03 -17.91
N VAL A 630 -27.72 6.93 -19.05
CA VAL A 630 -28.52 8.04 -19.62
C VAL A 630 -29.63 8.46 -18.67
N HIS A 631 -30.35 7.50 -18.08
CA HIS A 631 -31.40 7.77 -17.11
C HIS A 631 -30.85 8.45 -15.84
N PHE A 632 -29.76 7.92 -15.27
CA PHE A 632 -29.10 8.53 -14.11
C PHE A 632 -28.62 9.96 -14.39
N ASN A 633 -27.97 10.18 -15.54
CA ASN A 633 -27.58 11.52 -15.99
C ASN A 633 -28.78 12.46 -16.17
N SER A 634 -29.98 11.93 -16.47
CA SER A 634 -31.21 12.74 -16.50
C SER A 634 -31.66 13.16 -15.10
N LEU A 635 -31.43 12.35 -14.07
CA LEU A 635 -31.72 12.72 -12.67
C LEU A 635 -30.74 13.80 -12.19
N LEU A 636 -29.45 13.69 -12.53
CA LEU A 636 -28.46 14.75 -12.27
C LEU A 636 -28.90 16.09 -12.89
N ARG A 637 -29.38 16.07 -14.15
CA ARG A 637 -29.91 17.25 -14.84
C ARG A 637 -31.12 17.84 -14.13
N GLN A 638 -32.08 17.00 -13.73
CA GLN A 638 -33.28 17.45 -13.02
C GLN A 638 -32.95 18.12 -11.68
N VAL A 639 -32.02 17.54 -10.89
CA VAL A 639 -31.60 18.14 -9.61
C VAL A 639 -30.81 19.43 -9.83
N ALA A 640 -29.94 19.49 -10.84
CA ALA A 640 -29.24 20.72 -11.20
C ALA A 640 -30.21 21.83 -11.64
N GLU A 641 -31.21 21.52 -12.46
CA GLU A 641 -32.27 22.45 -12.89
C GLU A 641 -33.16 22.92 -11.72
N ALA A 642 -33.38 22.06 -10.72
CA ALA A 642 -34.10 22.39 -9.50
C ALA A 642 -33.32 23.33 -8.55
N ASN A 643 -31.99 23.43 -8.71
CA ASN A 643 -31.10 24.26 -7.89
C ASN A 643 -30.37 25.34 -8.71
N PRO A 644 -31.10 26.23 -9.41
CA PRO A 644 -30.50 27.20 -10.31
C PRO A 644 -29.59 28.19 -9.56
N GLY A 645 -28.41 28.45 -10.11
CA GLY A 645 -27.41 29.35 -9.50
C GLY A 645 -26.62 28.74 -8.34
N LYS A 646 -26.99 27.53 -7.89
CA LYS A 646 -26.30 26.77 -6.85
C LYS A 646 -25.57 25.55 -7.41
N VAL A 647 -26.18 24.88 -8.39
CA VAL A 647 -25.61 23.71 -9.06
C VAL A 647 -25.37 24.02 -10.55
N THR A 648 -24.17 23.72 -11.03
CA THR A 648 -23.83 23.72 -12.46
C THR A 648 -23.60 22.30 -12.93
N LEU A 649 -24.28 21.87 -13.99
CA LEU A 649 -24.03 20.56 -14.59
C LEU A 649 -23.04 20.70 -15.77
N ILE A 650 -21.96 19.92 -15.74
CA ILE A 650 -21.00 19.81 -16.84
C ILE A 650 -21.14 18.42 -17.47
N ASP A 651 -21.36 18.40 -18.79
CA ASP A 651 -21.59 17.16 -19.54
C ASP A 651 -20.26 16.44 -19.89
N LEU A 652 -19.56 15.95 -18.87
CA LEU A 652 -18.35 15.14 -19.02
C LEU A 652 -18.63 13.87 -19.84
N GLY A 653 -19.80 13.25 -19.67
CA GLY A 653 -20.25 12.09 -20.44
C GLY A 653 -20.19 12.33 -21.95
N ALA A 654 -20.72 13.47 -22.43
CA ALA A 654 -20.69 13.84 -23.84
C ALA A 654 -19.28 14.17 -24.36
N PHE A 655 -18.39 14.71 -23.51
CA PHE A 655 -16.99 14.93 -23.89
C PHE A 655 -16.23 13.62 -24.11
N VAL A 656 -16.43 12.66 -23.20
CA VAL A 656 -15.76 11.36 -23.24
C VAL A 656 -16.36 10.46 -24.33
N CYS A 657 -17.68 10.52 -24.49
CA CYS A 657 -18.44 9.74 -25.47
C CYS A 657 -19.32 10.69 -26.30
N PRO A 658 -18.77 11.31 -27.37
CA PRO A 658 -19.55 12.15 -28.27
C PRO A 658 -20.53 11.30 -29.09
N GLY A 659 -21.69 11.00 -28.50
CA GLY A 659 -22.72 10.09 -29.01
C GLY A 659 -23.08 8.97 -28.02
N VAL A 660 -23.79 7.94 -28.50
CA VAL A 660 -24.15 6.76 -27.67
C VAL A 660 -23.03 5.70 -27.67
N GLU A 661 -22.11 5.75 -28.64
CA GLU A 661 -20.96 4.86 -28.75
C GLU A 661 -19.70 5.56 -28.25
N CYS A 662 -19.14 5.09 -27.14
CA CYS A 662 -17.87 5.58 -26.61
C CYS A 662 -16.70 5.15 -27.51
N GLN A 663 -15.85 6.10 -27.90
CA GLN A 663 -14.64 5.77 -28.66
C GLN A 663 -13.55 5.23 -27.73
N ALA A 664 -12.75 4.27 -28.21
CA ALA A 664 -11.59 3.73 -27.48
C ALA A 664 -10.52 4.81 -27.21
N GLU A 665 -10.43 5.80 -28.09
CA GLU A 665 -9.50 6.93 -27.99
C GLU A 665 -10.25 8.24 -28.22
N VAL A 666 -9.98 9.24 -27.39
CA VAL A 666 -10.42 10.62 -27.61
C VAL A 666 -9.18 11.46 -27.85
N LYS A 667 -9.13 12.17 -28.98
CA LYS A 667 -7.94 12.93 -29.44
C LYS A 667 -6.66 12.08 -29.52
N GLY A 668 -6.77 10.77 -29.78
CA GLY A 668 -5.64 9.84 -29.89
C GLY A 668 -5.06 9.37 -28.55
N VAL A 669 -5.81 9.56 -27.45
CA VAL A 669 -5.44 9.10 -26.11
C VAL A 669 -6.55 8.20 -25.59
N VAL A 670 -6.17 7.05 -25.01
CA VAL A 670 -7.10 6.16 -24.30
C VAL A 670 -7.43 6.82 -22.96
N LEU A 671 -8.65 7.34 -22.83
CA LEU A 671 -9.08 8.02 -21.60
C LEU A 671 -9.38 7.04 -20.47
N ARG A 672 -10.06 5.93 -20.80
CA ARG A 672 -10.53 4.92 -19.86
C ARG A 672 -10.15 3.52 -20.33
N PRO A 673 -9.00 2.96 -19.89
CA PRO A 673 -8.48 1.69 -20.40
C PRO A 673 -9.39 0.48 -20.16
N ASP A 674 -10.13 0.51 -19.06
CA ASP A 674 -11.11 -0.50 -18.66
C ASP A 674 -12.55 -0.13 -19.04
N TRP A 675 -12.73 0.99 -19.77
CA TRP A 675 -14.00 1.58 -20.19
C TRP A 675 -14.84 2.24 -19.08
N LEU A 676 -14.31 2.40 -17.86
CA LEU A 676 -14.99 3.06 -16.73
C LEU A 676 -14.09 4.06 -15.99
N HIS A 677 -12.87 3.69 -15.63
CA HIS A 677 -11.94 4.47 -14.81
C HIS A 677 -10.91 5.25 -15.63
N TYR A 678 -10.48 6.40 -15.12
CA TYR A 678 -9.46 7.26 -15.74
C TYR A 678 -8.03 6.89 -15.31
N ASP A 679 -7.70 5.59 -15.32
CA ASP A 679 -6.45 5.04 -14.75
C ASP A 679 -5.17 5.38 -15.54
N SER A 680 -5.31 6.03 -16.70
CA SER A 680 -4.18 6.51 -17.48
C SER A 680 -3.84 7.94 -17.05
N PRO A 681 -2.62 8.23 -16.54
CA PRO A 681 -2.19 9.59 -16.23
C PRO A 681 -2.30 10.56 -17.42
N THR A 682 -2.15 10.04 -18.64
CA THR A 682 -2.38 10.83 -19.87
C THR A 682 -3.86 10.98 -20.21
N GLY A 683 -4.69 9.98 -19.91
CA GLY A 683 -6.14 10.02 -20.12
C GLY A 683 -6.83 11.00 -19.16
N ALA A 684 -6.56 10.88 -17.85
CA ALA A 684 -7.07 11.80 -16.84
C ALA A 684 -6.62 13.24 -17.11
N LYS A 685 -5.35 13.45 -17.52
CA LYS A 685 -4.87 14.78 -17.89
C LYS A 685 -5.66 15.42 -19.04
N VAL A 686 -6.05 14.66 -20.07
CA VAL A 686 -6.88 15.20 -21.17
C VAL A 686 -8.25 15.68 -20.66
N VAL A 687 -8.82 14.97 -19.68
CA VAL A 687 -10.08 15.36 -19.04
C VAL A 687 -9.87 16.57 -18.13
N ALA A 688 -8.81 16.58 -17.32
CA ALA A 688 -8.46 17.70 -16.45
C ALA A 688 -8.20 18.99 -17.25
N ASP A 689 -7.45 18.92 -18.35
CA ASP A 689 -7.19 20.07 -19.24
C ASP A 689 -8.47 20.61 -19.88
N TRP A 690 -9.47 19.75 -20.15
CA TRP A 690 -10.78 20.15 -20.68
C TRP A 690 -11.70 20.71 -19.60
N LEU A 691 -11.67 20.16 -18.39
CA LEU A 691 -12.56 20.50 -17.30
C LEU A 691 -12.12 21.76 -16.54
N THR A 692 -10.80 21.98 -16.42
CA THR A 692 -10.19 23.13 -15.71
C THR A 692 -10.80 24.49 -16.08
N PRO A 693 -10.87 24.91 -17.37
CA PRO A 693 -11.43 26.22 -17.71
C PRO A 693 -12.92 26.36 -17.33
N GLN A 694 -13.67 25.27 -17.32
CA GLN A 694 -15.10 25.27 -16.98
C GLN A 694 -15.30 25.44 -15.47
N LEU A 695 -14.52 24.72 -14.66
CA LEU A 695 -14.56 24.86 -13.20
C LEU A 695 -14.14 26.28 -12.75
N ARG A 696 -13.13 26.85 -13.41
CA ARG A 696 -12.77 28.26 -13.18
C ARG A 696 -13.90 29.21 -13.51
N GLN A 697 -14.60 28.99 -14.63
CA GLN A 697 -15.72 29.86 -15.00
C GLN A 697 -16.83 29.80 -13.95
N VAL A 698 -17.14 28.62 -13.41
CA VAL A 698 -18.14 28.46 -12.33
C VAL A 698 -17.75 29.28 -11.10
N HIS A 699 -16.49 29.22 -10.68
CA HIS A 699 -15.98 30.05 -9.58
C HIS A 699 -16.14 31.55 -9.89
N LEU A 700 -15.74 31.98 -11.09
CA LEU A 700 -15.84 33.40 -11.49
C LEU A 700 -17.28 33.91 -11.54
N ASP A 701 -18.21 33.11 -12.05
CA ASP A 701 -19.63 33.46 -12.12
C ASP A 701 -20.22 33.57 -10.71
N HIS A 702 -19.82 32.68 -9.80
CA HIS A 702 -20.20 32.74 -8.39
C HIS A 702 -19.70 34.03 -7.72
N LEU A 703 -18.41 34.38 -7.87
CA LEU A 703 -17.84 35.62 -7.34
C LEU A 703 -18.59 36.87 -7.84
N SER A 704 -18.98 36.88 -9.12
CA SER A 704 -19.73 37.99 -9.71
C SER A 704 -21.14 38.13 -9.11
N THR A 705 -21.76 37.01 -8.74
CA THR A 705 -23.10 36.96 -8.14
C THR A 705 -23.08 37.42 -6.69
N VAL A 706 -22.07 37.00 -5.92
CA VAL A 706 -21.85 37.43 -4.53
C VAL A 706 -21.55 38.94 -4.48
N ALA A 707 -20.66 39.44 -5.34
CA ALA A 707 -20.32 40.87 -5.39
C ALA A 707 -21.52 41.77 -5.75
N LEU A 708 -22.49 41.27 -6.51
CA LEU A 708 -23.76 41.98 -6.82
C LEU A 708 -24.76 41.94 -5.65
N ALA A 709 -24.74 40.89 -4.83
CA ALA A 709 -25.55 40.79 -3.62
C ALA A 709 -25.02 41.70 -2.50
N GLU A 710 -23.71 41.82 -2.37
CA GLU A 710 -23.03 42.67 -1.37
C GLU A 710 -23.21 44.18 -1.65
N GLN A 711 -23.36 44.61 -2.91
CA GLN A 711 -23.66 46.02 -3.22
C GLN A 711 -25.09 46.46 -2.84
N GLY A 712 -25.96 45.54 -2.41
CA GLY A 712 -27.33 45.81 -1.96
C GLY A 712 -27.55 45.68 -0.45
N GLY A 713 -26.56 45.20 0.32
CA GLY A 713 -26.66 44.95 1.76
C GLY A 713 -25.72 45.84 2.57
N ASP A 714 -26.13 46.19 3.78
CA ASP A 714 -25.32 46.85 4.80
C ASP A 714 -23.94 46.20 4.91
N GLY A 715 -22.88 47.01 4.77
CA GLY A 715 -21.48 46.60 4.75
C GLY A 715 -20.98 46.14 6.11
N ASN A 716 -21.40 44.95 6.52
CA ASN A 716 -20.86 44.24 7.66
C ASN A 716 -20.43 42.84 7.18
N SER A 717 -19.16 42.70 6.79
CA SER A 717 -18.54 41.41 6.57
C SER A 717 -18.67 40.60 7.87
N ARG A 718 -19.43 39.51 7.84
CA ARG A 718 -19.60 38.63 8.99
C ARG A 718 -18.21 38.05 9.35
N PRO A 719 -17.76 38.12 10.60
CA PRO A 719 -16.48 37.52 10.98
C PRO A 719 -16.53 36.00 10.72
N PRO A 720 -15.40 35.38 10.29
CA PRO A 720 -15.34 33.95 9.99
C PRO A 720 -15.81 33.12 11.20
N GLU A 721 -16.50 32.00 11.02
CA GLU A 721 -17.15 31.27 12.12
C GLU A 721 -16.15 30.78 13.20
N TYR A 722 -14.95 30.34 12.80
CA TYR A 722 -13.85 29.92 13.67
C TYR A 722 -12.50 30.32 13.05
N THR A 723 -11.40 30.17 13.81
CA THR A 723 -10.02 30.36 13.32
C THR A 723 -9.36 29.03 13.03
N LYS A 724 -8.78 28.87 11.84
CA LYS A 724 -7.93 27.74 11.45
C LYS A 724 -6.50 27.99 11.92
N ALA A 725 -5.93 27.08 12.69
CA ALA A 725 -4.57 27.19 13.18
C ALA A 725 -3.73 25.96 12.86
N LEU A 726 -2.43 26.15 12.63
CA LEU A 726 -1.46 25.06 12.44
C LEU A 726 -0.46 25.11 13.59
N LEU A 727 -0.38 24.05 14.40
CA LEU A 727 0.59 23.93 15.48
C LEU A 727 1.79 23.08 15.05
N VAL A 728 2.99 23.67 15.04
CA VAL A 728 4.25 22.99 14.71
C VAL A 728 5.25 23.11 15.85
N GLY A 729 6.15 22.13 15.96
CA GLY A 729 7.19 22.10 16.99
C GLY A 729 7.64 20.68 17.32
N ASP A 730 8.18 20.49 18.52
CA ASP A 730 8.68 19.20 18.99
C ASP A 730 7.62 18.35 19.74
N SER A 731 8.07 17.45 20.62
CA SER A 731 7.18 16.65 21.46
C SER A 731 6.34 17.48 22.45
N VAL A 732 6.80 18.66 22.85
CA VAL A 732 6.02 19.55 23.73
C VAL A 732 4.87 20.18 22.94
N ALA A 733 5.13 20.65 21.72
CA ALA A 733 4.10 21.12 20.80
C ALA A 733 3.09 20.01 20.47
N TRP A 734 3.59 18.79 20.23
CA TRP A 734 2.75 17.62 19.99
C TRP A 734 1.81 17.33 21.17
N SER A 735 2.32 17.36 22.41
CA SER A 735 1.50 17.14 23.61
C SER A 735 0.52 18.29 23.91
N LEU A 736 0.86 19.53 23.54
CA LEU A 736 -0.05 20.67 23.67
C LEU A 736 -1.28 20.51 22.77
N GLY A 737 -1.10 19.88 21.61
CA GLY A 737 -2.19 19.62 20.68
C GLY A 737 -3.29 18.69 21.21
N TYR A 738 -3.06 17.94 22.30
CA TYR A 738 -4.11 17.16 22.97
C TYR A 738 -5.28 18.03 23.44
N GLY A 739 -5.03 19.31 23.74
CA GLY A 739 -6.06 20.23 24.19
C GLY A 739 -7.13 20.55 23.16
N TYR A 740 -6.91 20.18 21.90
CA TYR A 740 -7.80 20.47 20.77
C TYR A 740 -8.47 19.22 20.18
N TYR A 741 -8.02 18.00 20.51
CA TYR A 741 -8.53 16.73 19.93
C TYR A 741 -8.68 15.58 20.93
N GLY A 742 -8.36 15.79 22.21
CA GLY A 742 -8.30 14.73 23.22
C GLY A 742 -7.07 13.81 23.10
N ASP A 743 -6.98 12.83 24.02
CA ASP A 743 -5.89 11.83 24.12
C ASP A 743 -6.00 10.80 22.95
N PRO A 744 -5.07 10.78 21.97
CA PRO A 744 -5.15 9.85 20.84
C PRO A 744 -4.98 8.38 21.24
N GLU A 745 -4.53 8.08 22.48
CA GLU A 745 -4.42 6.71 22.99
C GLU A 745 -5.68 6.23 23.76
N LYS A 746 -6.69 7.08 23.96
CA LYS A 746 -7.94 6.73 24.64
C LYS A 746 -9.16 7.19 23.82
N PRO A 747 -9.81 6.28 23.06
CA PRO A 747 -11.01 6.62 22.33
C PRO A 747 -12.15 6.98 23.29
N ASP A 748 -13.01 7.91 22.86
CA ASP A 748 -14.23 8.27 23.55
C ASP A 748 -15.09 7.00 23.77
N PRO A 749 -15.52 6.72 25.01
CA PRO A 749 -16.25 5.48 25.33
C PRO A 749 -17.67 5.41 24.74
N GLU A 750 -18.23 6.50 24.21
CA GLU A 750 -19.55 6.54 23.57
C GLU A 750 -19.49 6.52 22.04
N THR A 751 -18.46 7.11 21.42
CA THR A 751 -18.36 7.20 19.94
C THR A 751 -17.31 6.28 19.32
N GLY A 752 -16.30 5.84 20.08
CA GLY A 752 -15.28 4.91 19.61
C GLY A 752 -14.34 5.46 18.52
N GLU A 753 -14.31 6.78 18.30
CA GLU A 753 -13.41 7.45 17.35
C GLU A 753 -12.04 7.76 17.98
N GLU A 754 -10.97 7.66 17.17
CA GLU A 754 -9.63 8.17 17.51
C GLU A 754 -9.64 9.70 17.34
N GLY A 755 -9.54 10.44 18.44
CA GLY A 755 -9.45 11.90 18.45
C GLY A 755 -10.80 12.57 18.18
N GLY A 756 -11.55 12.84 19.25
CA GLY A 756 -12.84 13.52 19.15
C GLY A 756 -12.69 14.89 18.48
N LEU A 757 -13.65 15.20 17.60
CA LEU A 757 -13.87 16.56 17.09
C LEU A 757 -13.95 17.54 18.28
N PRO A 758 -13.37 18.75 18.17
CA PRO A 758 -13.70 19.84 19.07
C PRO A 758 -15.21 20.11 19.05
N ASP A 759 -15.78 20.58 20.16
CA ASP A 759 -17.20 20.87 20.28
C ASP A 759 -17.59 21.94 19.24
N ALA A 760 -18.86 21.93 18.79
CA ALA A 760 -19.35 22.88 17.78
C ALA A 760 -19.25 24.37 18.19
N ASP A 761 -18.89 24.65 19.44
CA ASP A 761 -18.74 25.99 20.03
C ASP A 761 -17.28 26.49 20.06
N ASP A 762 -16.30 25.72 19.57
CA ASP A 762 -14.89 26.07 19.70
C ASP A 762 -14.45 27.18 18.73
N LEU A 763 -13.79 28.22 19.27
CA LEU A 763 -13.38 29.43 18.55
C LEU A 763 -12.22 29.19 17.56
N VAL A 764 -11.47 28.09 17.74
CA VAL A 764 -10.25 27.78 16.97
C VAL A 764 -10.15 26.27 16.70
N ARG A 765 -9.75 25.89 15.48
CA ARG A 765 -9.42 24.51 15.10
C ARG A 765 -7.93 24.41 14.78
N VAL A 766 -7.21 23.43 15.34
CA VAL A 766 -5.74 23.44 15.36
C VAL A 766 -5.10 22.20 14.72
N TRP A 767 -4.66 22.19 13.47
CA TRP A 767 -3.92 21.02 12.97
C TRP A 767 -2.58 20.84 13.72
N ASN A 768 -2.49 19.78 14.52
CA ASN A 768 -1.28 19.44 15.27
C ASN A 768 -0.28 18.68 14.38
N ARG A 769 0.86 19.31 14.13
CA ARG A 769 2.01 18.76 13.39
C ARG A 769 3.29 18.81 14.22
N GLY A 770 3.17 18.79 15.55
CA GLY A 770 4.31 18.57 16.44
C GLY A 770 4.97 17.21 16.16
N VAL A 771 6.31 17.18 16.16
CA VAL A 771 7.10 15.98 15.84
C VAL A 771 7.90 15.54 17.05
N LEU A 772 7.72 14.28 17.47
CA LEU A 772 8.50 13.71 18.56
C LEU A 772 10.00 13.72 18.22
N PHE A 773 10.82 14.14 19.18
CA PHE A 773 12.28 14.24 19.03
C PHE A 773 12.74 15.21 17.92
N CYS A 774 11.91 16.18 17.53
CA CYS A 774 12.29 17.25 16.61
C CYS A 774 13.36 18.16 17.23
N GLU A 775 14.41 18.42 16.47
CA GLU A 775 15.47 19.35 16.84
C GLU A 775 15.69 20.28 15.64
N LEU A 776 15.48 21.58 15.82
CA LEU A 776 15.59 22.55 14.72
C LEU A 776 17.03 23.05 14.52
N VAL A 777 17.86 22.89 15.55
CA VAL A 777 19.27 23.25 15.56
C VAL A 777 20.13 22.06 15.19
N GLU A 778 21.04 22.25 14.23
CA GLU A 778 21.96 21.22 13.77
C GLU A 778 23.00 20.84 14.83
N GLY A 779 23.48 19.59 14.75
CA GLY A 779 24.57 19.07 15.58
C GLY A 779 24.11 18.29 16.81
N ALA A 780 25.00 17.43 17.30
CA ALA A 780 24.77 16.62 18.49
C ALA A 780 24.65 17.52 19.73
N ARG A 781 23.85 17.12 20.72
CA ARG A 781 23.68 17.88 21.96
C ARG A 781 24.44 17.25 23.12
N LEU A 782 24.90 18.07 24.06
CA LEU A 782 25.39 17.58 25.34
C LEU A 782 24.23 17.46 26.33
N GLU A 783 23.87 16.23 26.68
CA GLU A 783 22.80 15.94 27.63
C GLU A 783 23.33 15.09 28.78
N LEU A 784 23.24 15.59 30.02
CA LEU A 784 23.74 14.90 31.23
C LEU A 784 25.21 14.45 31.17
N GLY A 785 26.04 15.14 30.38
CA GLY A 785 27.45 14.80 30.17
C GLY A 785 27.69 13.76 29.08
N GLU A 786 26.65 13.30 28.39
CA GLU A 786 26.71 12.43 27.22
C GLU A 786 26.44 13.22 25.94
N VAL A 787 27.11 12.83 24.86
CA VAL A 787 26.89 13.40 23.53
C VAL A 787 25.79 12.59 22.86
N ILE A 788 24.66 13.25 22.58
CA ILE A 788 23.49 12.63 21.95
C ILE A 788 23.40 13.15 20.51
N GLU A 789 23.50 12.23 19.56
CA GLU A 789 23.34 12.52 18.13
C GLU A 789 21.90 12.92 17.81
N PRO A 790 21.68 13.84 16.85
CA PRO A 790 20.35 14.30 16.48
C PRO A 790 19.50 13.14 15.95
N SER A 791 18.20 13.14 16.29
CA SER A 791 17.26 12.05 15.95
C SER A 791 17.02 11.87 14.45
N GLY A 792 17.24 12.93 13.66
CA GLY A 792 16.89 13.02 12.25
C GLY A 792 15.42 13.32 11.97
N ALA A 793 14.57 13.45 13.00
CA ALA A 793 13.11 13.61 12.86
C ALA A 793 12.70 14.89 12.14
N CYS A 794 13.50 15.96 12.22
CA CYS A 794 13.23 17.26 11.61
C CYS A 794 14.31 17.70 10.61
N THR A 795 14.96 16.74 9.92
CA THR A 795 16.08 17.06 9.01
C THR A 795 15.65 17.94 7.83
N ASN A 796 14.37 17.89 7.42
CA ASN A 796 13.82 18.65 6.30
C ASN A 796 12.62 19.54 6.70
N TRP A 797 12.59 19.99 7.96
CA TRP A 797 11.43 20.66 8.54
C TRP A 797 10.92 21.86 7.74
N ARG A 798 11.81 22.62 7.06
CA ARG A 798 11.41 23.79 6.25
C ARG A 798 10.49 23.41 5.09
N ALA A 799 10.83 22.34 4.37
CA ALA A 799 10.00 21.86 3.26
C ALA A 799 8.73 21.20 3.79
N GLU A 800 8.83 20.42 4.86
CA GLU A 800 7.67 19.75 5.46
C GLU A 800 6.65 20.75 6.03
N TRP A 801 7.12 21.83 6.67
CA TRP A 801 6.24 22.87 7.18
C TRP A 801 5.66 23.73 6.04
N ALA A 802 6.41 23.98 4.97
CA ALA A 802 5.85 24.58 3.76
C ALA A 802 4.76 23.70 3.14
N ASP A 803 4.97 22.39 3.07
CA ASP A 803 3.96 21.43 2.62
C ASP A 803 2.73 21.44 3.53
N HIS A 804 2.90 21.56 4.85
CA HIS A 804 1.78 21.71 5.79
C HIS A 804 1.02 23.02 5.60
N ILE A 805 1.73 24.14 5.41
CA ILE A 805 1.15 25.45 5.10
C ILE A 805 0.34 25.37 3.81
N GLU A 806 0.87 24.68 2.79
CA GLU A 806 0.17 24.41 1.55
C GLU A 806 -1.05 23.52 1.83
N GLN A 807 -0.89 22.43 2.58
CA GLN A 807 -1.91 21.40 2.78
C GLN A 807 -3.11 21.89 3.59
N PHE A 808 -2.86 22.62 4.68
CA PHE A 808 -3.89 22.99 5.68
C PHE A 808 -4.39 24.42 5.54
N ASP A 809 -3.68 25.29 4.81
CA ASP A 809 -4.05 26.70 4.61
C ASP A 809 -4.55 27.40 5.89
N PRO A 810 -3.75 27.39 6.99
CA PRO A 810 -4.16 27.95 8.28
C PRO A 810 -4.31 29.47 8.24
N ASP A 811 -5.28 29.99 8.99
CA ASP A 811 -5.44 31.42 9.24
C ASP A 811 -4.37 31.97 10.18
N VAL A 812 -3.85 31.12 11.09
CA VAL A 812 -2.77 31.44 12.05
C VAL A 812 -1.81 30.27 12.17
N SER A 813 -0.50 30.52 12.10
CA SER A 813 0.52 29.50 12.34
C SER A 813 1.09 29.63 13.75
N ILE A 814 1.17 28.54 14.51
CA ILE A 814 1.69 28.50 15.88
C ILE A 814 2.97 27.68 15.88
N ALA A 815 4.08 28.28 16.31
CA ALA A 815 5.33 27.58 16.56
C ALA A 815 5.60 27.51 18.06
N MET A 816 5.79 26.29 18.56
CA MET A 816 6.34 26.05 19.88
C MET A 816 7.70 25.38 19.75
N PHE A 817 8.73 26.13 20.09
CA PHE A 817 10.11 25.64 20.04
C PHE A 817 10.38 24.71 21.22
N GLY A 818 11.18 23.68 20.95
CA GLY A 818 11.31 22.54 21.82
C GLY A 818 12.18 22.75 23.05
N ALA A 819 12.11 21.76 23.94
CA ALA A 819 13.00 21.69 25.11
C ALA A 819 14.42 21.24 24.72
N TRP A 820 14.67 20.94 23.45
CA TRP A 820 15.96 20.47 22.92
C TRP A 820 16.86 21.62 22.46
N GLU A 821 16.29 22.81 22.24
CA GLU A 821 16.98 24.01 21.79
C GLU A 821 17.77 24.71 22.90
N ILE A 822 17.70 24.20 24.13
CA ILE A 822 18.40 24.76 25.29
C ILE A 822 19.71 24.06 25.65
N PHE A 823 20.25 23.17 24.80
CA PHE A 823 21.48 22.41 25.04
C PHE A 823 22.70 22.95 24.30
N ASP A 824 23.90 22.66 24.82
CA ASP A 824 25.14 22.93 24.11
C ASP A 824 25.22 22.01 22.88
N ARG A 825 25.74 22.54 21.77
CA ARG A 825 25.77 21.81 20.48
C ARG A 825 27.20 21.50 20.07
N GLN A 826 27.39 20.31 19.52
CA GLN A 826 28.59 19.92 18.82
C GLN A 826 28.34 19.95 17.32
N ILE A 827 28.94 20.92 16.64
CA ILE A 827 28.79 21.16 15.20
C ILE A 827 30.16 20.98 14.57
N ASP A 828 30.26 20.10 13.57
CA ASP A 828 31.53 19.75 12.90
C ASP A 828 32.66 19.35 13.86
N GLY A 829 32.31 18.81 15.03
CA GLY A 829 33.24 18.40 16.07
C GLY A 829 33.68 19.50 17.04
N GLU A 830 33.26 20.75 16.83
CA GLU A 830 33.50 21.88 17.74
C GLU A 830 32.29 22.15 18.65
N TRP A 831 32.55 22.58 19.88
CA TRP A 831 31.50 22.87 20.86
C TRP A 831 31.05 24.32 20.77
N VAL A 832 29.76 24.52 20.60
CA VAL A 832 29.06 25.81 20.70
C VAL A 832 28.25 25.80 22.00
N GLU A 833 28.67 26.62 22.94
CA GLU A 833 28.03 26.76 24.25
C GLU A 833 26.68 27.48 24.10
N PHE A 834 25.63 26.97 24.74
CA PHE A 834 24.33 27.62 24.80
C PHE A 834 24.45 29.01 25.43
N ALA A 835 23.65 29.97 24.97
CA ALA A 835 23.73 31.39 25.36
C ALA A 835 25.03 32.12 24.98
N SER A 836 25.89 31.48 24.17
CA SER A 836 26.97 32.21 23.49
C SER A 836 26.40 33.05 22.34
N ALA A 837 27.10 34.12 21.97
CA ALA A 837 26.69 34.98 20.84
C ALA A 837 26.58 34.20 19.51
N GLU A 838 27.35 33.11 19.36
CA GLU A 838 27.28 32.22 18.20
C GLU A 838 26.01 31.37 18.21
N TYR A 839 25.65 30.81 19.38
CA TYR A 839 24.41 30.05 19.56
C TYR A 839 23.18 30.93 19.34
N ASP A 840 23.16 32.12 19.94
CA ASP A 840 22.05 33.07 19.82
C ASP A 840 21.81 33.49 18.36
N ALA A 841 22.89 33.67 17.58
CA ALA A 841 22.80 33.95 16.15
C ALA A 841 22.30 32.75 15.33
N MET A 842 22.55 31.53 15.77
CA MET A 842 22.02 30.32 15.14
C MET A 842 20.52 30.17 15.42
N MET A 843 20.11 30.34 16.68
CA MET A 843 18.69 30.32 17.05
C MET A 843 17.89 31.43 16.38
N THR A 844 18.46 32.63 16.29
CA THR A 844 17.81 33.76 15.58
C THR A 844 17.53 33.41 14.12
N ARG A 845 18.46 32.71 13.43
CA ARG A 845 18.22 32.23 12.05
C ARG A 845 17.11 31.20 11.98
N VAL A 846 17.00 30.31 12.97
CA VAL A 846 15.88 29.35 13.05
C VAL A 846 14.55 30.10 13.21
N PHE A 847 14.52 31.18 14.01
CA PHE A 847 13.33 32.02 14.15
C PHE A 847 12.97 32.77 12.87
N GLU A 848 13.96 33.27 12.13
CA GLU A 848 13.76 33.89 10.81
C GLU A 848 13.21 32.89 9.79
N ASP A 849 13.82 31.71 9.68
CA ASP A 849 13.39 30.67 8.75
C ASP A 849 11.98 30.16 9.08
N THR A 850 11.67 30.03 10.37
CA THR A 850 10.33 29.64 10.83
C THR A 850 9.30 30.69 10.44
N LEU A 851 9.63 31.97 10.61
CA LEU A 851 8.75 33.07 10.23
C LEU A 851 8.56 33.14 8.71
N GLU A 852 9.60 32.90 7.92
CA GLU A 852 9.52 32.87 6.46
C GLU A 852 8.58 31.77 5.97
N VAL A 853 8.73 30.55 6.49
CA VAL A 853 7.90 29.40 6.09
C VAL A 853 6.47 29.55 6.60
N LEU A 854 6.30 29.84 7.90
CA LEU A 854 4.98 29.85 8.52
C LEU A 854 4.19 31.13 8.24
N GLY A 855 4.85 32.21 7.83
CA GLY A 855 4.25 33.51 7.50
C GLY A 855 3.94 33.69 6.01
N GLU A 856 4.14 32.65 5.17
CA GLU A 856 3.93 32.72 3.74
C GLU A 856 2.53 33.26 3.38
N GLY A 857 2.45 34.20 2.44
CA GLY A 857 1.16 34.83 2.09
C GLY A 857 0.68 35.91 3.09
N GLY A 858 1.51 36.30 4.06
CA GLY A 858 1.21 37.38 5.00
C GLY A 858 0.38 36.95 6.21
N ARG A 859 0.36 35.64 6.51
CA ARG A 859 -0.41 35.07 7.61
C ARG A 859 0.27 35.36 8.97
N PRO A 860 -0.51 35.60 10.04
CA PRO A 860 0.04 35.79 11.38
C PRO A 860 0.78 34.56 11.88
N VAL A 861 1.94 34.78 12.50
CA VAL A 861 2.75 33.73 13.13
C VAL A 861 2.81 33.97 14.64
N VAL A 862 2.46 32.94 15.41
CA VAL A 862 2.41 32.96 16.88
C VAL A 862 3.54 32.12 17.43
N TYR A 863 4.39 32.72 18.27
CA TYR A 863 5.43 32.00 19.00
C TYR A 863 5.00 31.83 20.46
N LEU A 864 5.16 30.61 20.98
CA LEU A 864 4.91 30.29 22.39
C LEU A 864 6.21 30.25 23.18
N THR A 865 6.24 30.86 24.37
CA THR A 865 7.39 30.76 25.29
C THR A 865 7.47 29.38 25.94
N LEU A 866 8.68 28.94 26.23
CA LEU A 866 8.97 27.60 26.77
C LEU A 866 8.93 27.61 28.30
N ALA A 867 8.19 26.67 28.91
CA ALA A 867 8.23 26.47 30.36
C ALA A 867 9.37 25.51 30.75
N PRO A 868 10.08 25.75 31.88
CA PRO A 868 11.15 24.86 32.31
C PRO A 868 10.59 23.49 32.73
N GLY A 869 11.38 22.43 32.58
CA GLY A 869 10.99 21.07 32.98
C GLY A 869 11.41 20.69 34.41
N TRP A 870 10.76 19.70 35.04
CA TRP A 870 11.10 19.17 36.39
C TRP A 870 11.03 17.63 36.54
N ARG A 871 11.39 17.05 37.71
CA ARG A 871 11.36 15.62 38.07
C ARG A 871 10.41 15.33 39.24
N GLN A 872 9.64 14.24 39.19
CA GLN A 872 9.05 13.56 40.35
C GLN A 872 9.83 12.24 40.58
N ASP A 873 10.13 11.90 41.84
CA ASP A 873 11.06 10.83 42.24
C ASP A 873 10.86 9.48 41.49
N ASP A 874 11.99 8.81 41.17
CA ASP A 874 12.17 7.39 40.79
C ASP A 874 12.46 7.00 39.32
N ASN A 875 12.24 7.86 38.31
CA ASN A 875 12.60 7.55 36.90
C ASN A 875 13.84 8.32 36.41
N GLU A 876 14.74 7.66 35.67
CA GLU A 876 16.07 8.17 35.23
C GLU A 876 16.03 9.32 34.20
N SER A 877 14.85 9.76 33.73
CA SER A 877 14.73 10.65 32.57
C SER A 877 14.25 12.09 32.84
N ALA A 878 13.97 12.50 34.09
CA ALA A 878 13.44 13.84 34.37
C ALA A 878 14.35 14.67 35.31
N ARG A 879 14.36 15.97 35.04
CA ARG A 879 15.36 16.99 35.38
C ARG A 879 15.01 17.61 36.75
N GLU A 880 15.90 17.62 37.74
CA GLU A 880 15.67 18.50 38.90
C GLU A 880 15.58 19.96 38.45
N TRP A 881 14.89 20.78 39.24
CA TRP A 881 15.01 22.24 39.27
C TRP A 881 16.46 22.67 39.53
N THR A 882 17.36 22.43 38.57
CA THR A 882 18.69 23.01 38.64
C THR A 882 18.53 24.48 38.29
N PRO A 883 19.16 25.39 39.05
CA PRO A 883 19.24 26.80 38.65
C PRO A 883 19.72 26.98 37.21
N GLU A 884 20.50 26.02 36.71
CA GLU A 884 20.97 25.94 35.33
C GLU A 884 19.82 25.74 34.31
N ALA A 885 18.92 24.77 34.49
CA ALA A 885 17.81 24.55 33.54
C ALA A 885 16.86 25.75 33.46
N ILE A 886 16.59 26.38 34.61
CA ILE A 886 15.77 27.60 34.69
C ILE A 886 16.47 28.76 33.98
N ASN A 887 17.77 28.95 34.23
CA ASN A 887 18.54 30.02 33.57
C ASN A 887 18.63 29.82 32.06
N ARG A 888 18.76 28.57 31.59
CA ARG A 888 18.79 28.26 30.15
C ARG A 888 17.44 28.55 29.49
N THR A 889 16.34 28.16 30.14
CA THR A 889 14.97 28.49 29.69
C THR A 889 14.72 30.01 29.71
N LYS A 890 15.18 30.72 30.75
CA LYS A 890 15.12 32.19 30.83
C LYS A 890 15.81 32.86 29.65
N HIS A 891 17.05 32.45 29.37
CA HIS A 891 17.82 32.99 28.25
C HIS A 891 17.11 32.73 26.91
N PHE A 892 16.56 31.52 26.72
CA PHE A 892 15.79 31.18 25.51
C PHE A 892 14.56 32.07 25.33
N ASN A 893 13.77 32.25 26.39
CA ASN A 893 12.59 33.12 26.35
C ASN A 893 12.97 34.60 26.17
N GLU A 894 14.08 35.06 26.79
CA GLU A 894 14.62 36.41 26.56
C GLU A 894 15.00 36.62 25.08
N LEU A 895 15.56 35.61 24.42
CA LEU A 895 15.88 35.64 23.00
C LEU A 895 14.61 35.72 22.13
N LEU A 896 13.56 34.92 22.45
CA LEU A 896 12.25 35.01 21.79
C LEU A 896 11.59 36.38 21.98
N HIS A 897 11.61 36.92 23.20
CA HIS A 897 11.13 38.27 23.50
C HIS A 897 11.90 39.32 22.70
N SER A 898 13.23 39.22 22.64
CA SER A 898 14.05 40.12 21.83
C SER A 898 13.70 40.02 20.34
N PHE A 899 13.49 38.81 19.82
CA PHE A 899 13.15 38.57 18.42
C PHE A 899 11.79 39.16 18.06
N ALA A 900 10.74 38.89 18.85
CA ALA A 900 9.40 39.43 18.63
C ALA A 900 9.37 40.97 18.72
N ASN A 901 10.17 41.58 19.59
CA ASN A 901 10.28 43.04 19.68
C ASN A 901 10.84 43.70 18.39
N THR A 902 11.60 42.96 17.59
CA THR A 902 12.15 43.46 16.32
C THR A 902 11.37 42.99 15.08
N HIS A 903 10.43 42.06 15.24
CA HIS A 903 9.62 41.46 14.17
C HIS A 903 8.13 41.59 14.53
N PRO A 904 7.49 42.75 14.24
CA PRO A 904 6.10 43.01 14.61
C PRO A 904 5.07 42.05 13.99
N GLU A 905 5.46 41.32 12.95
CA GLU A 905 4.70 40.23 12.32
C GLU A 905 4.62 38.95 13.18
N VAL A 906 5.45 38.84 14.23
CA VAL A 906 5.43 37.73 15.19
C VAL A 906 4.64 38.12 16.42
N HIS A 907 3.60 37.34 16.71
CA HIS A 907 2.81 37.46 17.92
C HIS A 907 3.37 36.52 19.01
N LEU A 908 4.04 37.06 20.01
CA LEU A 908 4.56 36.27 21.13
C LEU A 908 3.49 36.11 22.21
N ILE A 909 3.11 34.87 22.52
CA ILE A 909 2.23 34.53 23.63
C ILE A 909 3.05 33.88 24.74
N ASP A 910 3.03 34.48 25.93
CA ASP A 910 3.87 34.07 27.05
C ASP A 910 3.26 32.92 27.86
N LEU A 911 3.21 31.74 27.24
CA LEU A 911 2.71 30.50 27.86
C LEU A 911 3.46 30.19 29.15
N GLN A 912 4.79 30.38 29.19
CA GLN A 912 5.61 30.19 30.38
C GLN A 912 5.14 31.06 31.54
N ALA A 913 4.86 32.35 31.32
CA ALA A 913 4.36 33.23 32.38
C ALA A 913 2.97 32.82 32.91
N TYR A 914 2.14 32.22 32.06
CA TYR A 914 0.81 31.74 32.43
C TYR A 914 0.87 30.50 33.33
N ILE A 915 1.62 29.46 32.92
CA ILE A 915 1.66 28.18 33.65
C ILE A 915 2.77 28.09 34.70
N CYS A 916 3.71 29.03 34.69
CA CYS A 916 4.89 29.04 35.56
C CYS A 916 5.31 30.47 35.93
N PRO A 917 4.48 31.23 36.68
CA PRO A 917 4.76 32.62 37.02
C PRO A 917 6.08 32.77 37.77
N ASP A 918 6.88 33.79 37.43
CA ASP A 918 8.23 34.01 37.98
C ASP A 918 9.22 32.84 37.82
N TYR A 919 8.94 31.92 36.90
CA TYR A 919 9.62 30.62 36.77
C TYR A 919 9.47 29.77 38.03
N ASP A 920 8.37 29.91 38.76
CA ASP A 920 7.87 29.00 39.81
C ASP A 920 6.74 28.16 39.18
N CYS A 921 7.01 26.89 38.85
CA CYS A 921 6.07 26.04 38.11
C CYS A 921 5.39 25.10 39.11
N PRO A 922 4.16 25.41 39.54
CA PRO A 922 3.42 24.48 40.38
C PRO A 922 3.11 23.20 39.58
N THR A 923 3.02 22.07 40.28
CA THR A 923 2.60 20.80 39.68
C THR A 923 1.14 20.83 39.25
N GLU A 924 0.33 21.68 39.88
CA GLU A 924 -1.08 21.90 39.57
C GLU A 924 -1.39 23.39 39.41
N VAL A 925 -2.16 23.75 38.38
CA VAL A 925 -2.73 25.09 38.20
C VAL A 925 -4.24 24.97 38.25
N GLU A 926 -4.88 25.74 39.13
CA GLU A 926 -6.33 25.66 39.37
C GLU A 926 -6.85 24.24 39.72
N GLY A 927 -5.98 23.39 40.29
CA GLY A 927 -6.29 22.00 40.66
C GLY A 927 -6.19 21.00 39.50
N ILE A 928 -5.62 21.41 38.36
CA ILE A 928 -5.34 20.55 37.21
C ILE A 928 -3.83 20.29 37.15
N GLU A 929 -3.46 19.01 37.16
CA GLU A 929 -2.08 18.58 36.97
C GLU A 929 -1.69 18.79 35.50
N LEU A 930 -0.69 19.63 35.26
CA LEU A 930 -0.37 20.07 33.89
C LEU A 930 0.60 19.13 33.16
N ARG A 931 1.63 18.64 33.88
CA ARG A 931 2.78 17.91 33.32
C ARG A 931 3.32 16.89 34.32
N THR A 932 2.80 15.68 34.32
CA THR A 932 3.16 14.60 35.27
C THR A 932 4.62 14.17 35.14
N ASP A 933 5.14 14.11 33.92
CA ASP A 933 6.56 13.83 33.66
C ASP A 933 7.46 15.07 33.80
N GLY A 934 6.85 16.22 34.09
CA GLY A 934 7.47 17.51 34.26
C GLY A 934 7.91 18.21 32.97
N VAL A 935 7.61 17.68 31.78
CA VAL A 935 7.99 18.27 30.48
C VAL A 935 6.80 18.38 29.53
N HIS A 936 6.06 17.29 29.30
CA HIS A 936 4.96 17.19 28.35
C HIS A 936 3.62 17.48 29.02
N PHE A 937 2.68 18.03 28.24
CA PHE A 937 1.33 18.30 28.74
C PHE A 937 0.52 17.01 28.81
N ASP A 938 -0.04 16.72 29.97
CA ASP A 938 -1.07 15.68 30.09
C ASP A 938 -2.35 16.16 29.41
N PRO A 939 -3.23 15.26 28.93
CA PRO A 939 -4.46 15.66 28.24
C PRO A 939 -5.30 16.71 29.00
N PRO A 940 -5.52 16.61 30.33
CA PRO A 940 -6.25 17.66 31.08
C PRO A 940 -5.50 18.99 31.14
N GLY A 941 -4.17 18.95 31.22
CA GLY A 941 -3.33 20.15 31.21
C GLY A 941 -3.30 20.83 29.84
N ALA A 942 -3.25 20.03 28.77
CA ALA A 942 -3.32 20.52 27.40
C ALA A 942 -4.68 21.16 27.09
N GLU A 943 -5.79 20.54 27.51
CA GLU A 943 -7.15 21.11 27.36
C GLU A 943 -7.29 22.44 28.12
N PHE A 944 -6.78 22.50 29.36
CA PHE A 944 -6.76 23.73 30.16
C PHE A 944 -6.01 24.87 29.44
N ILE A 945 -4.87 24.58 28.84
CA ILE A 945 -4.07 25.56 28.10
C ILE A 945 -4.71 25.91 26.76
N GLY A 946 -5.28 24.93 26.05
CA GLY A 946 -5.96 25.11 24.77
C GLY A 946 -7.08 26.14 24.87
N LYS A 947 -7.95 25.99 25.87
CA LYS A 947 -9.05 26.92 26.18
C LYS A 947 -8.57 28.33 26.55
N TRP A 948 -7.41 28.44 27.19
CA TRP A 948 -6.79 29.74 27.47
C TRP A 948 -6.19 30.39 26.20
N LEU A 949 -5.69 29.59 25.27
CA LEU A 949 -5.01 30.04 24.06
C LEU A 949 -5.97 30.44 22.93
N GLU A 950 -7.12 29.77 22.80
CA GLU A 950 -8.16 30.02 21.79
C GLU A 950 -8.54 31.49 21.58
N PRO A 951 -8.98 32.25 22.61
CA PRO A 951 -9.40 33.63 22.41
C PRO A 951 -8.26 34.53 21.90
N GLN A 952 -7.02 34.23 22.27
CA GLN A 952 -5.84 34.99 21.83
C GLN A 952 -5.54 34.73 20.35
N LEU A 953 -5.58 33.47 19.91
CA LEU A 953 -5.41 33.10 18.50
C LEU A 953 -6.52 33.70 17.63
N ARG A 954 -7.74 33.70 18.16
CA ARG A 954 -8.91 34.31 17.51
C ARG A 954 -8.74 35.81 17.33
N GLU A 955 -8.31 36.52 18.37
CA GLU A 955 -8.04 37.96 18.30
C GLU A 955 -6.97 38.27 17.25
N ILE A 956 -5.89 37.49 17.20
CA ILE A 956 -4.79 37.66 16.24
C ILE A 956 -5.28 37.48 14.79
N HIS A 957 -6.08 36.45 14.53
CA HIS A 957 -6.69 36.24 13.22
C HIS A 957 -7.61 37.41 12.84
N LEU A 958 -8.52 37.82 13.73
CA LEU A 958 -9.44 38.92 13.41
C LEU A 958 -8.69 40.24 13.18
N ALA A 959 -7.64 40.51 13.95
CA ALA A 959 -6.79 41.69 13.78
C ALA A 959 -6.06 41.69 12.42
N SER A 960 -5.61 40.52 11.94
CA SER A 960 -4.96 40.42 10.62
C SER A 960 -5.92 40.75 9.46
N LEU A 961 -7.21 40.52 9.66
CA LEU A 961 -8.29 40.91 8.75
C LEU A 961 -8.75 42.37 8.93
N GLY A 962 -8.19 43.11 9.88
CA GLY A 962 -8.63 44.48 10.23
C GLY A 962 -9.99 44.52 10.93
N LEU A 963 -10.45 43.40 11.48
CA LEU A 963 -11.66 43.28 12.28
C LEU A 963 -11.32 43.39 13.76
N THR A 964 -12.26 43.90 14.56
CA THR A 964 -12.17 43.90 16.02
C THR A 964 -13.45 43.27 16.55
N GLU A 965 -13.36 42.36 17.53
CA GLU A 965 -14.54 41.88 18.22
C GLU A 965 -15.29 43.08 18.81
N SER A 966 -16.47 43.40 18.28
CA SER A 966 -17.36 44.28 19.00
C SER A 966 -17.73 43.56 20.27
N SER A 967 -17.42 44.14 21.43
CA SER A 967 -17.88 43.64 22.72
C SER A 967 -19.42 43.64 22.75
N SER A 968 -20.04 42.57 22.27
CA SER A 968 -21.47 42.28 22.43
C SER A 968 -21.62 41.11 23.39
N THR A 969 -21.08 41.27 24.59
CA THR A 969 -21.62 40.62 25.79
C THR A 969 -22.76 41.50 26.30
N GLU A 970 -23.95 41.36 25.72
CA GLU A 970 -25.26 41.52 26.40
C GLU A 970 -26.43 41.30 25.42
N GLN A 971 -27.34 40.38 25.80
CA GLN A 971 -28.70 40.09 25.26
C GLN A 971 -28.75 39.24 23.97
N ASP A 972 -29.44 38.11 23.91
CA ASP A 972 -30.48 37.48 24.75
C ASP A 972 -30.52 35.96 24.48
#